data_AF-A0A7W1NAR0-F1
#
_entry.id   AF-A0A7W1NAR0-F1
#
_cell.length_a   1.000
_cell.length_b   1.000
_cell.length_c   1.000
_cell.angle_alpha   90.00
_cell.angle_beta   90.00
_cell.angle_gamma   90.00
#
_symmetry.space_group_name_H-M   'P 1'
#
loop_
_entity.id
_entity.type
_entity.pdbx_description
1 polymer ?
#
loop_
_entity_poly.entity_id
_entity_poly.type
_entity_poly.pdbx_seq_one_letter_code
_entity_poly.pdbx_strand_id
1 'polypeptide(L)'
;ASDDAKADYKAKELLNKGSDLMLQQATEERGIKMLQSIPQLYPASKLRFKAWMELGRYYTDKRSYDLAIKQFEQVEASQDADEQAESLYRTGICHFMTEKYENAFGSLRKVTNQYPWSVFANEAFYYIGQCHFKLRRWTNAVEALEMVGTSVPLAQTTDARAEAGQRVFIKLHDQDLVVLLRNGQKPSITMVASTGDTEAVALDAIGRNGDYFLASLPSTPGETVAGDGVLQSVGGTTVTITYDDENTEDAKRHVTRQASVALVSTATVGFTDGAYQDYIRGVNGDGEAFVRLRDLDLDTTPAADVVVLKLISRWKEKRVEDLSKGIELDAQEEVVHDRDAIELRLTESGAHTGVFTGSTRIEMIKPDGRKNGGAATIAACAGDDLVLVHFDEANLAGEAREVTASAQVLVGRMADVNNEQRVLTDLDQKARKDLIEGKLLLRLAQIFREVGLTTKAVDKAELGHGKIDDVLHVSEKASLSREVVEAAYTVKWELFIAQDRLAEAIGVCNQLIARFPDSSLVDHALLKIGQAKLAANDQQGALQVLASILQMPKSACKAEAQFTIAQVEEERAANQPTLLPGAMMAYKRVADHYPDSPFAGEALDKIANFYIKTQDYERAIELMTQVAQDYEDAPFLDRVYYKWVIAAYRAGRYPLAREKLNELLGRYPNSPMADKAKEFGPMIDKKLGGGGAASSPAPAVDAGGDQ
;
A
#
# COMPACT_ATOMS: atom_id res chain seq x y z
N ALA A 1 24.67 -5.72 36.55
CA ALA A 1 23.67 -6.66 37.11
C ALA A 1 22.84 -6.04 38.25
N SER A 2 23.40 -5.74 39.44
CA SER A 2 22.64 -5.10 40.55
C SER A 2 22.11 -3.70 40.21
N ASP A 3 22.95 -2.88 39.56
CA ASP A 3 22.63 -1.46 39.38
C ASP A 3 21.75 -1.20 38.16
N ASP A 4 21.91 -2.00 37.09
CA ASP A 4 21.02 -1.95 35.91
C ASP A 4 19.59 -2.36 36.27
N ALA A 5 19.42 -3.41 37.08
CA ALA A 5 18.11 -3.86 37.53
C ALA A 5 17.41 -2.82 38.44
N LYS A 6 18.18 -2.11 39.30
CA LYS A 6 17.67 -1.01 40.11
C LYS A 6 17.31 0.21 39.27
N ALA A 7 18.08 0.49 38.22
CA ALA A 7 17.80 1.56 37.26
C ALA A 7 16.52 1.28 36.47
N ASP A 8 16.35 0.06 35.96
CA ASP A 8 15.14 -0.38 35.27
C ASP A 8 13.91 -0.37 36.18
N TYR A 9 14.05 -0.79 37.44
CA TYR A 9 12.96 -0.72 38.41
C TYR A 9 12.49 0.73 38.65
N LYS A 10 13.44 1.66 38.85
CA LYS A 10 13.12 3.09 39.04
C LYS A 10 12.54 3.72 37.78
N ALA A 11 13.06 3.38 36.59
CA ALA A 11 12.51 3.82 35.32
C ALA A 11 11.06 3.31 35.13
N LYS A 12 10.75 2.08 35.56
CA LYS A 12 9.40 1.52 35.53
C LYS A 12 8.44 2.24 36.46
N GLU A 13 8.88 2.55 37.68
CA GLU A 13 8.08 3.31 38.64
C GLU A 13 7.75 4.72 38.10
N LEU A 14 8.75 5.40 37.51
CA LEU A 14 8.56 6.70 36.87
C LEU A 14 7.66 6.63 35.63
N LEU A 15 7.78 5.57 34.83
CA LEU A 15 6.92 5.36 33.66
C LEU A 15 5.46 5.25 34.09
N ASN A 16 5.16 4.35 35.03
CA ASN A 16 3.79 4.13 35.51
C ASN A 16 3.20 5.41 36.13
N LYS A 17 3.95 6.05 37.03
CA LYS A 17 3.50 7.28 37.70
C LYS A 17 3.36 8.45 36.72
N GLY A 18 4.25 8.54 35.73
CA GLY A 18 4.22 9.55 34.69
C GLY A 18 2.99 9.40 33.80
N SER A 19 2.68 8.18 33.35
CA SER A 19 1.47 7.88 32.57
C SER A 19 0.19 8.16 33.37
N ASP A 20 0.11 7.74 34.64
CA ASP A 20 -1.06 8.01 35.49
C ASP A 20 -1.34 9.51 35.67
N LEU A 21 -0.28 10.31 35.90
CA LEU A 21 -0.41 11.76 36.06
C LEU A 21 -0.75 12.46 34.74
N MET A 22 -0.31 11.90 33.60
CA MET A 22 -0.61 12.43 32.28
C MET A 22 -2.10 12.34 31.93
N LEU A 23 -2.80 11.34 32.45
CA LEU A 23 -4.25 11.16 32.25
C LEU A 23 -5.11 12.14 33.06
N GLN A 24 -4.54 12.84 34.03
CA GLN A 24 -5.25 13.75 34.93
C GLN A 24 -5.06 15.20 34.49
N GLN A 25 -6.15 15.90 34.13
CA GLN A 25 -6.09 17.30 33.62
C GLN A 25 -5.31 18.28 34.52
N ALA A 26 -5.38 18.14 35.85
CA ALA A 26 -4.71 19.04 36.78
C ALA A 26 -3.19 18.78 36.92
N THR A 27 -2.71 17.63 36.47
CA THR A 27 -1.32 17.15 36.67
C THR A 27 -0.62 16.71 35.38
N GLU A 28 -1.26 16.94 34.24
CA GLU A 28 -0.80 16.60 32.89
C GLU A 28 0.64 17.05 32.59
N GLU A 29 0.97 18.32 32.84
CA GLU A 29 2.33 18.85 32.62
C GLU A 29 3.40 18.15 33.48
N ARG A 30 3.04 17.73 34.70
CA ARG A 30 3.96 17.00 35.58
C ARG A 30 4.19 15.59 35.05
N GLY A 31 3.15 14.92 34.54
CA GLY A 31 3.26 13.61 33.89
C GLY A 31 4.19 13.66 32.67
N ILE A 32 4.01 14.65 31.79
CA ILE A 32 4.87 14.86 30.60
C ILE A 32 6.32 15.06 31.00
N LYS A 33 6.61 15.97 31.94
CA LYS A 33 7.98 16.21 32.42
C LYS A 33 8.61 14.97 33.04
N MET A 34 7.82 14.16 33.74
CA MET A 34 8.27 12.90 34.33
C MET A 34 8.67 11.90 33.24
N LEU A 35 7.82 11.68 32.23
CA LEU A 35 8.16 10.78 31.12
C LEU A 35 9.34 11.29 30.28
N GLN A 36 9.43 12.60 30.02
CA GLN A 36 10.57 13.21 29.31
C GLN A 36 11.90 13.06 30.05
N SER A 37 11.87 12.90 31.39
CA SER A 37 13.08 12.70 32.17
C SER A 37 13.65 11.28 32.07
N ILE A 38 12.84 10.27 31.74
CA ILE A 38 13.25 8.86 31.73
C ILE A 38 14.39 8.60 30.74
N PRO A 39 14.34 9.07 29.48
CA PRO A 39 15.46 8.89 28.55
C PRO A 39 16.75 9.59 28.98
N GLN A 40 16.65 10.68 29.73
CA GLN A 40 17.82 11.45 30.20
C GLN A 40 18.46 10.81 31.43
N LEU A 41 17.64 10.34 32.37
CA LEU A 41 18.09 9.74 33.63
C LEU A 41 18.49 8.27 33.47
N TYR A 42 17.87 7.56 32.52
CA TYR A 42 18.07 6.12 32.30
C TYR A 42 18.29 5.79 30.81
N PRO A 43 19.32 6.36 30.16
CA PRO A 43 19.55 6.23 28.71
C PRO A 43 19.87 4.79 28.26
N ALA A 44 20.31 3.92 29.16
CA ALA A 44 20.56 2.51 28.85
C ALA A 44 19.31 1.62 29.00
N SER A 45 18.30 2.06 29.76
CA SER A 45 17.09 1.28 30.06
C SER A 45 16.22 1.12 28.82
N LYS A 46 15.69 -0.09 28.55
CA LYS A 46 14.73 -0.32 27.46
C LYS A 46 13.42 0.46 27.65
N LEU A 47 13.09 0.84 28.90
CA LEU A 47 11.85 1.56 29.23
C LEU A 47 11.79 2.98 28.68
N ARG A 48 12.91 3.56 28.24
CA ARG A 48 12.93 4.85 27.55
C ARG A 48 12.10 4.82 26.25
N PHE A 49 12.08 3.68 25.55
CA PHE A 49 11.29 3.50 24.33
C PHE A 49 9.79 3.52 24.62
N LYS A 50 9.38 2.87 25.72
CA LYS A 50 8.00 2.95 26.21
C LYS A 50 7.61 4.37 26.62
N ALA A 51 8.51 5.11 27.27
CA ALA A 51 8.25 6.52 27.60
C ALA A 51 8.06 7.40 26.36
N TRP A 52 8.89 7.22 25.32
CA TRP A 52 8.71 7.91 24.04
C TRP A 52 7.40 7.51 23.33
N MET A 53 7.03 6.23 23.37
CA MET A 53 5.76 5.74 22.81
C MET A 53 4.56 6.41 23.49
N GLU A 54 4.53 6.46 24.82
CA GLU A 54 3.46 7.08 25.60
C GLU A 54 3.37 8.60 25.34
N LEU A 55 4.50 9.31 25.28
CA LEU A 55 4.53 10.72 24.90
C LEU A 55 4.01 10.94 23.46
N GLY A 56 4.38 10.08 22.52
CA GLY A 56 3.90 10.14 21.14
C GLY A 56 2.38 9.94 21.04
N ARG A 57 1.83 8.94 21.75
CA ARG A 57 0.38 8.70 21.82
C ARG A 57 -0.35 9.93 22.39
N TYR A 58 0.14 10.47 23.48
CA TYR A 58 -0.39 11.70 24.07
C TYR A 58 -0.43 12.88 23.10
N TYR A 59 0.68 13.15 22.39
CA TYR A 59 0.71 14.23 21.41
C TYR A 59 -0.20 13.97 20.21
N THR A 60 -0.41 12.71 19.83
CA THR A 60 -1.36 12.31 18.80
C THR A 60 -2.79 12.65 19.20
N ASP A 61 -3.17 12.35 20.45
CA ASP A 61 -4.50 12.66 21.00
C ASP A 61 -4.77 14.17 21.07
N LYS A 62 -3.73 14.96 21.39
CA LYS A 62 -3.78 16.43 21.35
C LYS A 62 -3.67 17.01 19.94
N ARG A 63 -3.68 16.19 18.89
CA ARG A 63 -3.53 16.56 17.47
C ARG A 63 -2.24 17.33 17.17
N SER A 64 -1.23 17.20 18.02
CA SER A 64 0.09 17.80 17.84
C SER A 64 1.01 16.83 17.08
N TYR A 65 0.66 16.54 15.84
CA TYR A 65 1.24 15.45 15.04
C TYR A 65 2.76 15.59 14.82
N ASP A 66 3.28 16.80 14.59
CA ASP A 66 4.72 16.99 14.39
C ASP A 66 5.55 16.68 15.66
N LEU A 67 4.98 16.94 16.85
CA LEU A 67 5.63 16.58 18.12
C LEU A 67 5.54 15.07 18.36
N ALA A 68 4.41 14.45 18.01
CA ALA A 68 4.21 13.01 18.12
C ALA A 68 5.21 12.24 17.25
N ILE A 69 5.37 12.63 15.98
CA ILE A 69 6.34 12.03 15.04
C ILE A 69 7.75 12.06 15.63
N LYS A 70 8.18 13.20 16.17
CA LYS A 70 9.52 13.32 16.80
C LYS A 70 9.72 12.35 17.96
N GLN A 71 8.68 12.03 18.73
CA GLN A 71 8.79 11.04 19.80
C GLN A 71 8.84 9.62 19.25
N PHE A 72 7.99 9.28 18.28
CA PHE A 72 7.96 7.96 17.64
C PHE A 72 9.28 7.64 16.94
N GLU A 73 9.89 8.61 16.25
CA GLU A 73 11.21 8.44 15.61
C GLU A 73 12.30 7.98 16.60
N GLN A 74 12.22 8.36 17.88
CA GLN A 74 13.19 7.88 18.88
C GLN A 74 13.06 6.38 19.17
N VAL A 75 11.88 5.79 18.92
CA VAL A 75 11.58 4.36 19.13
C VAL A 75 12.16 3.49 18.01
N GLU A 76 12.51 4.03 16.85
CA GLU A 76 13.14 3.25 15.77
C GLU A 76 14.44 2.57 16.22
N ALA A 77 15.15 3.15 17.20
CA ALA A 77 16.36 2.58 17.78
C ALA A 77 16.12 1.42 18.79
N SER A 78 14.85 1.05 19.06
CA SER A 78 14.52 -0.12 19.87
C SER A 78 14.98 -1.41 19.18
N GLN A 79 15.27 -2.45 19.97
CA GLN A 79 15.53 -3.80 19.45
C GLN A 79 14.26 -4.66 19.41
N ASP A 80 13.15 -4.14 19.96
CA ASP A 80 11.87 -4.82 19.99
C ASP A 80 11.09 -4.53 18.70
N ALA A 81 10.80 -5.59 17.94
CA ALA A 81 10.13 -5.49 16.65
C ALA A 81 8.68 -4.99 16.78
N ASP A 82 7.99 -5.29 17.89
CA ASP A 82 6.62 -4.84 18.11
C ASP A 82 6.57 -3.34 18.43
N GLU A 83 7.54 -2.85 19.22
CA GLU A 83 7.68 -1.41 19.50
C GLU A 83 8.04 -0.62 18.23
N GLN A 84 8.91 -1.17 17.38
CA GLN A 84 9.26 -0.56 16.09
C GLN A 84 8.07 -0.53 15.12
N ALA A 85 7.33 -1.63 15.01
CA ALA A 85 6.16 -1.72 14.15
C ALA A 85 5.07 -0.71 14.59
N GLU A 86 4.80 -0.63 15.89
CA GLU A 86 3.85 0.34 16.44
C GLU A 86 4.27 1.78 16.14
N SER A 87 5.55 2.11 16.37
CA SER A 87 6.08 3.46 16.15
C SER A 87 5.94 3.90 14.69
N LEU A 88 6.35 3.03 13.76
CA LEU A 88 6.26 3.30 12.32
C LEU A 88 4.82 3.45 11.85
N TYR A 89 3.93 2.59 12.37
CA TYR A 89 2.50 2.68 12.10
C TYR A 89 1.94 4.03 12.55
N ARG A 90 2.14 4.41 13.81
CA ARG A 90 1.66 5.69 14.37
C ARG A 90 2.25 6.90 13.67
N THR A 91 3.53 6.84 13.30
CA THR A 91 4.17 7.87 12.46
C THR A 91 3.48 8.02 11.12
N GLY A 92 3.15 6.90 10.47
CA GLY A 92 2.35 6.86 9.25
C GLY A 92 0.99 7.51 9.41
N ILE A 93 0.28 7.23 10.51
CA ILE A 93 -1.01 7.87 10.81
C ILE A 93 -0.86 9.38 11.02
N CYS A 94 0.15 9.82 11.77
CA CYS A 94 0.40 11.25 11.96
C CYS A 94 0.68 11.97 10.63
N HIS A 95 1.43 11.34 9.71
CA HIS A 95 1.60 11.87 8.36
C HIS A 95 0.31 11.88 7.54
N PHE A 96 -0.54 10.86 7.68
CA PHE A 96 -1.84 10.81 7.01
C PHE A 96 -2.76 11.93 7.48
N MET A 97 -2.83 12.17 8.79
CA MET A 97 -3.64 13.23 9.42
C MET A 97 -3.14 14.63 9.08
N THR A 98 -1.87 14.78 8.70
CA THR A 98 -1.28 16.04 8.22
C THR A 98 -1.27 16.17 6.69
N GLU A 99 -2.01 15.28 6.00
CA GLU A 99 -2.15 15.24 4.53
C GLU A 99 -0.85 15.00 3.75
N LYS A 100 0.22 14.58 4.44
CA LYS A 100 1.52 14.22 3.84
C LYS A 100 1.46 12.77 3.37
N TYR A 101 0.58 12.48 2.40
CA TYR A 101 0.25 11.10 1.99
C TYR A 101 1.43 10.28 1.46
N GLU A 102 2.41 10.89 0.80
CA GLU A 102 3.64 10.19 0.36
C GLU A 102 4.52 9.75 1.53
N ASN A 103 4.65 10.60 2.55
CA ASN A 103 5.40 10.27 3.77
C ASN A 103 4.64 9.22 4.60
N ALA A 104 3.31 9.33 4.67
CA ALA A 104 2.45 8.35 5.32
C ALA A 104 2.62 6.97 4.65
N PHE A 105 2.52 6.93 3.33
CA PHE A 105 2.79 5.72 2.54
C PHE A 105 4.17 5.14 2.83
N GLY A 106 5.22 5.97 2.85
CA GLY A 106 6.59 5.54 3.16
C GLY A 106 6.71 4.86 4.53
N SER A 107 6.14 5.46 5.59
CA SER A 107 6.16 4.90 6.95
C SER A 107 5.31 3.63 7.07
N LEU A 108 4.09 3.64 6.52
CA LEU A 108 3.17 2.50 6.58
C LEU A 108 3.69 1.31 5.76
N ARG A 109 4.30 1.56 4.61
CA ARG A 109 4.92 0.51 3.78
C ARG A 109 6.10 -0.15 4.49
N LYS A 110 6.84 0.57 5.34
CA LYS A 110 7.86 -0.06 6.20
C LYS A 110 7.20 -1.04 7.18
N VAL A 111 6.04 -0.71 7.75
CA VAL A 111 5.29 -1.65 8.61
C VAL A 111 4.95 -2.93 7.83
N THR A 112 4.36 -2.81 6.64
CA THR A 112 3.94 -3.98 5.85
C THR A 112 5.12 -4.78 5.28
N ASN A 113 6.27 -4.15 5.03
CA ASN A 113 7.43 -4.84 4.45
C ASN A 113 8.40 -5.40 5.50
N GLN A 114 8.65 -4.64 6.58
CA GLN A 114 9.64 -4.98 7.60
C GLN A 114 9.01 -5.65 8.81
N TYR A 115 7.72 -5.41 9.07
CA TYR A 115 6.95 -5.99 10.16
C TYR A 115 5.58 -6.54 9.70
N PRO A 116 5.53 -7.33 8.60
CA PRO A 116 4.27 -7.87 8.05
C PRO A 116 3.46 -8.70 9.05
N TRP A 117 4.10 -9.17 10.12
CA TRP A 117 3.51 -9.97 11.19
C TRP A 117 2.95 -9.14 12.36
N SER A 118 3.10 -7.82 12.32
CA SER A 118 2.61 -6.94 13.39
C SER A 118 1.10 -6.81 13.33
N VAL A 119 0.47 -6.60 14.50
CA VAL A 119 -0.97 -6.29 14.57
C VAL A 119 -1.34 -5.05 13.76
N PHE A 120 -0.36 -4.19 13.47
CA PHE A 120 -0.51 -2.96 12.70
C PHE A 120 -0.37 -3.16 11.18
N ALA A 121 0.12 -4.31 10.71
CA ALA A 121 0.36 -4.52 9.27
C ALA A 121 -0.94 -4.44 8.46
N ASN A 122 -2.01 -5.00 9.02
CA ASN A 122 -3.33 -5.00 8.41
C ASN A 122 -3.91 -3.58 8.31
N GLU A 123 -3.87 -2.85 9.42
CA GLU A 123 -4.32 -1.46 9.46
C GLU A 123 -3.42 -0.56 8.59
N ALA A 124 -2.12 -0.86 8.48
CA ALA A 124 -1.21 -0.18 7.58
C ALA A 124 -1.59 -0.36 6.11
N PHE A 125 -2.01 -1.56 5.66
CA PHE A 125 -2.53 -1.76 4.31
C PHE A 125 -3.78 -0.90 4.05
N TYR A 126 -4.67 -0.77 5.03
CA TYR A 126 -5.85 0.09 4.92
C TYR A 126 -5.45 1.55 4.70
N TYR A 127 -4.55 2.08 5.54
CA TYR A 127 -4.09 3.46 5.39
C TYR A 127 -3.22 3.68 4.15
N ILE A 128 -2.48 2.68 3.65
CA ILE A 128 -1.79 2.73 2.35
C ILE A 128 -2.81 2.87 1.22
N GLY A 129 -3.87 2.07 1.25
CA GLY A 129 -4.99 2.17 0.32
C GLY A 129 -5.64 3.55 0.34
N GLN A 130 -5.89 4.09 1.52
CA GLN A 130 -6.42 5.44 1.70
C GLN A 130 -5.46 6.52 1.21
N CYS A 131 -4.14 6.39 1.43
CA CYS A 131 -3.14 7.29 0.87
C CYS A 131 -3.23 7.33 -0.66
N HIS A 132 -3.27 6.15 -1.31
CA HIS A 132 -3.40 6.05 -2.75
C HIS A 132 -4.74 6.60 -3.26
N PHE A 133 -5.83 6.37 -2.53
CA PHE A 133 -7.15 6.92 -2.84
C PHE A 133 -7.13 8.46 -2.81
N LYS A 134 -6.54 9.07 -1.76
CA LYS A 134 -6.39 10.53 -1.64
C LYS A 134 -5.47 11.12 -2.73
N LEU A 135 -4.47 10.36 -3.16
CA LEU A 135 -3.57 10.72 -4.27
C LEU A 135 -4.17 10.42 -5.66
N ARG A 136 -5.43 9.96 -5.75
CA ARG A 136 -6.13 9.56 -6.98
C ARG A 136 -5.45 8.42 -7.77
N ARG A 137 -4.67 7.59 -7.08
CA ARG A 137 -4.02 6.38 -7.60
C ARG A 137 -4.95 5.18 -7.38
N TRP A 138 -6.07 5.15 -8.11
CA TRP A 138 -7.18 4.22 -7.85
C TRP A 138 -6.78 2.74 -7.93
N THR A 139 -5.93 2.36 -8.88
CA THR A 139 -5.43 0.98 -9.03
C THR A 139 -4.65 0.53 -7.79
N ASN A 140 -3.72 1.36 -7.33
CA ASN A 140 -2.89 1.06 -6.17
C ASN A 140 -3.69 1.12 -4.87
N ALA A 141 -4.77 1.92 -4.83
CA ALA A 141 -5.70 1.97 -3.72
C ALA A 141 -6.46 0.65 -3.58
N VAL A 142 -7.00 0.13 -4.69
CA VAL A 142 -7.67 -1.18 -4.72
C VAL A 142 -6.71 -2.28 -4.31
N GLU A 143 -5.52 -2.35 -4.92
CA GLU A 143 -4.51 -3.37 -4.60
C GLU A 143 -4.09 -3.36 -3.13
N ALA A 144 -4.00 -2.21 -2.48
CA ALA A 144 -3.69 -2.12 -1.06
C ALA A 144 -4.89 -2.42 -0.15
N LEU A 145 -6.11 -2.04 -0.55
CA LEU A 145 -7.33 -2.33 0.20
C LEU A 145 -7.71 -3.82 0.16
N GLU A 146 -7.39 -4.51 -0.94
CA GLU A 146 -7.53 -5.97 -1.06
C GLU A 146 -6.61 -6.74 -0.10
N MET A 147 -5.53 -6.11 0.37
CA MET A 147 -4.60 -6.69 1.35
C MET A 147 -5.04 -6.48 2.80
N VAL A 148 -6.14 -5.76 3.03
CA VAL A 148 -6.73 -5.56 4.37
C VAL A 148 -7.52 -6.80 4.73
N GLY A 149 -6.93 -7.67 5.54
CA GLY A 149 -7.59 -8.84 6.12
C GLY A 149 -8.18 -8.56 7.50
N THR A 150 -8.38 -9.60 8.29
CA THR A 150 -8.79 -9.49 9.70
C THR A 150 -7.66 -10.06 10.58
N SER A 151 -6.95 -9.21 11.33
CA SER A 151 -5.92 -9.65 12.27
C SER A 151 -6.54 -9.94 13.62
N VAL A 152 -6.48 -11.20 14.07
CA VAL A 152 -7.10 -11.65 15.32
C VAL A 152 -6.01 -11.97 16.36
N PRO A 153 -5.81 -11.14 17.40
CA PRO A 153 -4.87 -11.45 18.47
C PRO A 153 -5.42 -12.57 19.35
N LEU A 154 -4.74 -13.72 19.37
CA LEU A 154 -5.19 -14.94 20.04
C LEU A 154 -5.04 -14.92 21.58
N ALA A 155 -4.51 -13.85 22.15
CA ALA A 155 -3.99 -13.88 23.51
C ALA A 155 -5.04 -13.80 24.64
N GLN A 156 -6.36 -13.71 24.37
CA GLN A 156 -7.32 -13.55 25.49
C GLN A 156 -8.82 -13.77 25.25
N THR A 157 -9.33 -14.15 24.08
CA THR A 157 -10.78 -14.16 23.85
C THR A 157 -11.29 -15.48 23.28
N THR A 158 -12.33 -16.04 23.91
CA THR A 158 -13.21 -17.07 23.33
C THR A 158 -14.05 -16.56 22.17
N ASP A 159 -14.07 -15.23 21.96
CA ASP A 159 -14.96 -14.53 21.02
C ASP A 159 -14.20 -14.02 19.77
N ALA A 160 -13.08 -14.65 19.44
CA ALA A 160 -12.30 -14.34 18.24
C ALA A 160 -13.15 -14.59 16.98
N ARG A 161 -13.28 -13.58 16.11
CA ARG A 161 -14.04 -13.65 14.85
C ARG A 161 -13.15 -13.40 13.64
N ALA A 162 -13.40 -14.09 12.55
CA ALA A 162 -12.78 -13.83 11.25
C ALA A 162 -13.82 -13.88 10.14
N GLU A 163 -13.58 -13.14 9.06
CA GLU A 163 -14.50 -13.09 7.93
C GLU A 163 -14.46 -14.41 7.14
N ALA A 164 -15.61 -15.05 6.95
CA ALA A 164 -15.74 -16.32 6.25
C ALA A 164 -15.39 -16.20 4.76
N GLY A 165 -14.75 -17.22 4.19
CA GLY A 165 -14.31 -17.23 2.80
C GLY A 165 -13.13 -16.30 2.49
N GLN A 166 -12.53 -15.65 3.50
CA GLN A 166 -11.24 -14.99 3.37
C GLN A 166 -10.09 -15.96 3.68
N ARG A 167 -8.93 -15.69 3.07
CA ARG A 167 -7.71 -16.48 3.34
C ARG A 167 -7.29 -16.31 4.79
N VAL A 168 -7.05 -17.44 5.46
CA VAL A 168 -6.63 -17.48 6.87
C VAL A 168 -5.11 -17.45 6.93
N PHE A 169 -4.58 -16.58 7.79
CA PHE A 169 -3.15 -16.51 8.11
C PHE A 169 -2.94 -16.76 9.60
N ILE A 170 -2.03 -17.66 9.93
CA ILE A 170 -1.75 -18.05 11.32
C ILE A 170 -0.30 -17.72 11.62
N LYS A 171 -0.09 -16.86 12.61
CA LYS A 171 1.22 -16.50 13.13
C LYS A 171 1.50 -17.32 14.38
N LEU A 172 2.64 -18.00 14.39
CA LEU A 172 3.17 -18.73 15.54
C LEU A 172 4.55 -18.16 15.90
N HIS A 173 4.84 -18.04 17.19
CA HIS A 173 6.17 -17.67 17.68
C HIS A 173 6.65 -18.79 18.60
N ASP A 174 7.70 -19.48 18.18
CA ASP A 174 8.29 -20.60 18.91
C ASP A 174 9.77 -20.73 18.53
N GLN A 175 10.64 -20.55 19.52
CA GLN A 175 12.09 -20.59 19.30
C GLN A 175 12.59 -22.02 19.08
N ASP A 176 11.88 -23.04 19.57
CA ASP A 176 12.29 -24.44 19.48
C ASP A 176 12.10 -24.99 18.05
N LEU A 177 11.12 -24.46 17.32
CA LEU A 177 10.89 -24.79 15.90
C LEU A 177 12.07 -24.43 14.98
N VAL A 178 12.92 -23.49 15.39
CA VAL A 178 14.16 -23.12 14.65
C VAL A 178 15.11 -24.31 14.58
N VAL A 179 15.15 -25.15 15.63
CA VAL A 179 16.01 -26.34 15.70
C VAL A 179 15.45 -27.46 14.84
N LEU A 180 14.13 -27.67 14.85
CA LEU A 180 13.44 -28.67 14.02
C LEU A 180 13.64 -28.41 12.51
N LEU A 181 13.54 -27.15 12.09
CA LEU A 181 13.83 -26.73 10.71
C LEU A 181 15.27 -27.04 10.28
N ARG A 182 16.25 -26.83 11.17
CA ARG A 182 17.67 -27.15 10.89
C ARG A 182 17.90 -28.65 10.68
N ASN A 183 17.05 -29.50 11.25
CA ASN A 183 17.08 -30.95 11.06
C ASN A 183 16.27 -31.41 9.83
N GLY A 184 15.74 -30.48 9.03
CA GLY A 184 14.98 -30.79 7.81
C GLY A 184 13.52 -31.18 8.05
N GLN A 185 13.01 -31.10 9.28
CA GLN A 185 11.61 -31.31 9.59
C GLN A 185 10.82 -30.02 9.39
N LYS A 186 9.67 -30.10 8.74
CA LYS A 186 8.76 -28.95 8.55
C LYS A 186 7.67 -29.00 9.62
N PRO A 187 7.64 -28.04 10.56
CA PRO A 187 6.54 -27.98 11.50
C PRO A 187 5.23 -27.69 10.76
N SER A 188 4.13 -28.19 11.30
CA SER A 188 2.79 -28.00 10.74
C SER A 188 1.80 -27.73 11.85
N ILE A 189 0.70 -27.09 11.47
CA ILE A 189 -0.48 -26.93 12.31
C ILE A 189 -1.66 -27.65 11.66
N THR A 190 -2.62 -28.02 12.48
CA THR A 190 -3.88 -28.61 12.01
C THR A 190 -5.02 -27.65 12.31
N MET A 191 -5.84 -27.40 11.30
CA MET A 191 -7.06 -26.62 11.42
C MET A 191 -8.25 -27.58 11.27
N VAL A 192 -9.21 -27.47 12.19
CA VAL A 192 -10.42 -28.30 12.18
C VAL A 192 -11.62 -27.37 12.24
N ALA A 193 -12.43 -27.36 11.21
CA ALA A 193 -13.75 -26.71 11.23
C ALA A 193 -14.72 -27.55 12.05
N SER A 194 -15.66 -26.91 12.75
CA SER A 194 -16.72 -27.57 13.52
C SER A 194 -17.64 -28.44 12.66
N THR A 195 -17.64 -28.22 11.35
CA THR A 195 -18.33 -29.01 10.33
C THR A 195 -17.63 -30.35 10.04
N GLY A 196 -16.39 -30.53 10.48
CA GLY A 196 -15.58 -31.74 10.27
C GLY A 196 -14.51 -31.61 9.20
N ASP A 197 -14.46 -30.48 8.48
CA ASP A 197 -13.36 -30.20 7.56
C ASP A 197 -12.03 -30.05 8.32
N THR A 198 -10.96 -30.67 7.80
CA THR A 198 -9.67 -30.77 8.50
C THR A 198 -8.52 -30.57 7.53
N GLU A 199 -7.72 -29.54 7.79
CA GLU A 199 -6.60 -29.13 6.95
C GLU A 199 -5.29 -29.06 7.72
N ALA A 200 -4.24 -29.64 7.15
CA ALA A 200 -2.89 -29.60 7.70
C ALA A 200 -2.04 -28.62 6.90
N VAL A 201 -1.46 -27.63 7.57
CA VAL A 201 -0.71 -26.54 6.92
C VAL A 201 0.71 -26.51 7.44
N ALA A 202 1.66 -26.56 6.51
CA ALA A 202 3.07 -26.38 6.85
C ALA A 202 3.34 -24.94 7.29
N LEU A 203 4.12 -24.80 8.35
CA LEU A 203 4.58 -23.53 8.88
C LEU A 203 5.85 -23.09 8.16
N ASP A 204 5.86 -21.83 7.72
CA ASP A 204 6.99 -21.22 7.08
C ASP A 204 7.69 -20.24 8.01
N ALA A 205 8.98 -20.45 8.28
CA ALA A 205 9.77 -19.49 9.07
C ALA A 205 9.89 -18.15 8.35
N ILE A 206 9.74 -17.08 9.13
CA ILE A 206 9.80 -15.68 8.71
C ILE A 206 10.68 -14.86 9.66
N GLY A 207 11.22 -13.74 9.16
CA GLY A 207 12.09 -12.84 9.92
C GLY A 207 13.58 -13.21 9.86
N ARG A 208 14.44 -12.30 10.34
CA ARG A 208 15.92 -12.45 10.26
C ARG A 208 16.49 -13.60 11.09
N ASN A 209 15.81 -13.95 12.18
CA ASN A 209 16.29 -14.96 13.13
C ASN A 209 15.58 -16.32 12.96
N GLY A 210 14.41 -16.34 12.31
CA GLY A 210 13.61 -17.55 12.04
C GLY A 210 12.64 -17.95 13.16
N ASP A 211 12.49 -17.12 14.20
CA ASP A 211 11.76 -17.40 15.45
C ASP A 211 10.23 -17.30 15.30
N TYR A 212 9.78 -16.74 14.18
CA TYR A 212 8.37 -16.58 13.84
C TYR A 212 8.02 -17.45 12.64
N PHE A 213 6.81 -17.97 12.65
CA PHE A 213 6.29 -18.88 11.65
C PHE A 213 4.94 -18.40 11.15
N LEU A 214 4.71 -18.55 9.86
CA LEU A 214 3.47 -18.19 9.20
C LEU A 214 2.89 -19.42 8.48
N ALA A 215 1.62 -19.70 8.72
CA ALA A 215 0.81 -20.59 7.91
C ALA A 215 -0.22 -19.78 7.12
N SER A 216 -0.54 -20.22 5.93
CA SER A 216 -1.57 -19.62 5.08
C SER A 216 -2.44 -20.70 4.47
N LEU A 217 -3.75 -20.57 4.64
CA LEU A 217 -4.74 -21.52 4.12
C LEU A 217 -5.84 -20.73 3.40
N PRO A 218 -6.13 -21.01 2.11
CA PRO A 218 -7.33 -20.49 1.48
C PRO A 218 -8.58 -21.01 2.20
N SER A 219 -9.65 -20.22 2.23
CA SER A 219 -10.95 -20.67 2.72
C SER A 219 -12.03 -20.32 1.71
N THR A 220 -13.02 -21.18 1.59
CA THR A 220 -14.16 -20.98 0.69
C THR A 220 -15.45 -21.48 1.34
N PRO A 221 -16.59 -20.81 1.12
CA PRO A 221 -17.89 -21.41 1.40
C PRO A 221 -18.06 -22.72 0.62
N GLY A 222 -18.57 -23.77 1.26
CA GLY A 222 -18.80 -25.05 0.59
C GLY A 222 -18.93 -26.25 1.52
N GLU A 223 -19.20 -27.42 0.91
CA GLU A 223 -19.18 -28.71 1.59
C GLU A 223 -17.76 -29.06 2.09
N THR A 224 -17.69 -29.84 3.16
CA THR A 224 -16.43 -30.23 3.80
C THR A 224 -15.63 -31.19 2.92
N VAL A 225 -14.38 -30.86 2.59
CA VAL A 225 -13.47 -31.73 1.84
C VAL A 225 -12.11 -31.77 2.54
N ALA A 226 -11.99 -32.68 3.51
CA ALA A 226 -10.78 -32.78 4.31
C ALA A 226 -9.53 -33.16 3.49
N GLY A 227 -8.45 -32.41 3.70
CA GLY A 227 -7.12 -32.63 3.18
C GLY A 227 -6.88 -32.11 1.76
N ASP A 228 -7.72 -31.21 1.25
CA ASP A 228 -7.57 -30.64 -0.09
C ASP A 228 -6.76 -29.33 -0.12
N GLY A 229 -6.36 -28.84 1.05
CA GLY A 229 -5.60 -27.61 1.22
C GLY A 229 -6.46 -26.35 1.15
N VAL A 230 -7.79 -26.46 1.26
CA VAL A 230 -8.75 -25.36 1.31
C VAL A 230 -9.70 -25.58 2.48
N LEU A 231 -9.81 -24.59 3.37
CA LEU A 231 -10.74 -24.68 4.50
C LEU A 231 -12.17 -24.37 4.03
N GLN A 232 -13.04 -25.38 3.96
CA GLN A 232 -14.44 -25.14 3.65
C GLN A 232 -15.26 -24.84 4.91
N SER A 233 -16.19 -23.90 4.79
CA SER A 233 -17.03 -23.45 5.89
C SER A 233 -18.45 -23.17 5.45
N VAL A 234 -19.40 -23.44 6.35
CA VAL A 234 -20.80 -23.01 6.24
C VAL A 234 -21.13 -22.02 7.36
N GLY A 235 -22.32 -21.44 7.37
CA GLY A 235 -22.76 -20.49 8.39
C GLY A 235 -22.57 -21.02 9.81
N GLY A 236 -22.02 -20.18 10.70
CA GLY A 236 -21.78 -20.53 12.10
C GLY A 236 -20.58 -21.46 12.35
N THR A 237 -19.72 -21.70 11.35
CA THR A 237 -18.54 -22.55 11.50
C THR A 237 -17.53 -21.95 12.49
N THR A 238 -17.08 -22.75 13.44
CA THR A 238 -15.93 -22.42 14.30
C THR A 238 -14.73 -23.24 13.89
N VAL A 239 -13.57 -22.58 13.72
CA VAL A 239 -12.32 -23.22 13.34
C VAL A 239 -11.42 -23.32 14.54
N THR A 240 -11.03 -24.55 14.89
CA THR A 240 -10.04 -24.85 15.93
C THR A 240 -8.67 -25.05 15.29
N ILE A 241 -7.71 -24.22 15.68
CA ILE A 241 -6.30 -24.34 15.29
C ILE A 241 -5.57 -25.10 16.39
N THR A 242 -4.87 -26.17 16.01
CA THR A 242 -4.08 -27.00 16.92
C THR A 242 -2.61 -27.00 16.49
N TYR A 243 -1.72 -26.73 17.45
CA TYR A 243 -0.27 -26.83 17.32
C TYR A 243 0.26 -27.74 18.42
N ASP A 244 1.01 -28.79 18.07
CA ASP A 244 1.68 -29.64 19.05
C ASP A 244 3.11 -29.13 19.28
N ASP A 245 3.35 -28.58 20.47
CA ASP A 245 4.68 -28.11 20.89
C ASP A 245 5.46 -29.31 21.44
N GLU A 246 6.39 -29.84 20.65
CA GLU A 246 7.15 -31.03 21.02
C GLU A 246 8.02 -30.81 22.27
N ASN A 247 8.44 -29.57 22.58
CA ASN A 247 9.41 -29.30 23.63
C ASN A 247 9.33 -27.86 24.13
N THR A 248 8.81 -27.63 25.34
CA THR A 248 8.60 -26.27 25.89
C THR A 248 9.81 -25.74 26.68
N GLU A 249 9.89 -24.42 26.89
CA GLU A 249 10.88 -23.74 27.76
C GLU A 249 10.96 -24.34 29.18
N ASP A 250 9.82 -24.78 29.74
CA ASP A 250 9.72 -25.48 31.04
C ASP A 250 10.15 -26.97 31.02
N ALA A 251 10.77 -27.45 29.94
CA ALA A 251 11.17 -28.85 29.70
C ALA A 251 10.03 -29.89 29.71
N LYS A 252 8.80 -29.48 29.36
CA LYS A 252 7.66 -30.40 29.10
C LYS A 252 7.67 -30.79 27.63
N ARG A 253 7.22 -32.01 27.32
CA ARG A 253 7.14 -32.54 25.95
C ARG A 253 5.70 -32.70 25.50
N HIS A 254 5.43 -32.49 24.21
CA HIS A 254 4.11 -32.62 23.57
C HIS A 254 3.02 -31.82 24.28
N VAL A 255 3.21 -30.51 24.38
CA VAL A 255 2.20 -29.60 24.91
C VAL A 255 1.35 -29.10 23.76
N THR A 256 0.16 -29.67 23.61
CA THR A 256 -0.80 -29.20 22.60
C THR A 256 -1.32 -27.80 22.95
N ARG A 257 -1.16 -26.87 22.01
CA ARG A 257 -1.70 -25.51 22.04
C ARG A 257 -2.89 -25.43 21.09
N GLN A 258 -3.99 -24.87 21.58
CA GLN A 258 -5.20 -24.70 20.78
C GLN A 258 -5.67 -23.25 20.79
N ALA A 259 -6.19 -22.83 19.65
CA ALA A 259 -6.89 -21.58 19.43
C ALA A 259 -8.21 -21.87 18.73
N SER A 260 -9.21 -21.01 18.89
CA SER A 260 -10.48 -21.14 18.16
C SER A 260 -10.95 -19.78 17.67
N VAL A 261 -11.51 -19.77 16.47
CA VAL A 261 -12.01 -18.57 15.80
C VAL A 261 -13.37 -18.89 15.18
N ALA A 262 -14.38 -18.08 15.48
CA ALA A 262 -15.67 -18.15 14.82
C ALA A 262 -15.57 -17.48 13.44
N LEU A 263 -15.95 -18.18 12.38
CA LEU A 263 -16.12 -17.58 11.08
C LEU A 263 -17.49 -16.89 11.04
N VAL A 264 -17.49 -15.61 10.71
CA VAL A 264 -18.68 -14.78 10.56
C VAL A 264 -18.70 -14.14 9.18
N SER A 265 -19.88 -13.78 8.69
CA SER A 265 -20.07 -13.15 7.40
C SER A 265 -20.70 -11.79 7.56
N THR A 266 -19.91 -10.75 7.26
CA THR A 266 -20.41 -9.38 7.25
C THR A 266 -21.41 -9.19 6.10
N ALA A 267 -22.70 -9.11 6.42
CA ALA A 267 -23.75 -9.16 5.42
C ALA A 267 -23.69 -7.98 4.44
N THR A 268 -23.94 -8.26 3.15
CA THR A 268 -24.07 -7.24 2.10
C THR A 268 -25.33 -7.46 1.29
N VAL A 269 -26.12 -6.41 1.10
CA VAL A 269 -27.39 -6.47 0.38
C VAL A 269 -27.43 -5.40 -0.70
N GLY A 270 -28.12 -5.67 -1.80
CA GLY A 270 -28.35 -4.65 -2.82
C GLY A 270 -29.20 -5.11 -3.99
N PHE A 271 -29.63 -4.12 -4.77
CA PHE A 271 -30.30 -4.36 -6.05
C PHE A 271 -29.28 -4.74 -7.09
N THR A 272 -29.62 -5.71 -7.94
CA THR A 272 -28.75 -6.21 -8.98
C THR A 272 -29.40 -6.11 -10.35
N ASP A 273 -28.59 -6.34 -11.37
CA ASP A 273 -29.11 -6.70 -12.68
C ASP A 273 -29.86 -8.06 -12.64
N GLY A 274 -30.50 -8.42 -13.75
CA GLY A 274 -31.28 -9.66 -13.86
C GLY A 274 -30.47 -10.95 -13.84
N ALA A 275 -29.13 -10.87 -13.77
CA ALA A 275 -28.25 -12.01 -13.56
C ALA A 275 -27.74 -12.12 -12.11
N TYR A 276 -28.13 -11.20 -11.21
CA TYR A 276 -27.65 -11.13 -9.83
C TYR A 276 -26.15 -10.91 -9.67
N GLN A 277 -25.50 -10.22 -10.61
CA GLN A 277 -24.04 -10.06 -10.63
C GLN A 277 -23.61 -8.69 -10.13
N ASP A 278 -24.07 -7.64 -10.82
CA ASP A 278 -23.64 -6.27 -10.60
C ASP A 278 -24.68 -5.51 -9.78
N TYR A 279 -24.22 -4.77 -8.77
CA TYR A 279 -25.10 -3.90 -8.00
C TYR A 279 -25.50 -2.67 -8.82
N ILE A 280 -26.80 -2.40 -8.88
CA ILE A 280 -27.37 -1.27 -9.61
C ILE A 280 -28.00 -0.27 -8.65
N ARG A 281 -28.00 1.01 -9.04
CA ARG A 281 -28.63 2.11 -8.28
C ARG A 281 -29.96 2.57 -8.86
N GLY A 282 -30.42 1.93 -9.93
CA GLY A 282 -31.69 2.26 -10.58
C GLY A 282 -32.40 1.02 -11.08
N VAL A 283 -33.70 0.92 -10.86
CA VAL A 283 -34.55 -0.22 -11.23
C VAL A 283 -35.68 0.25 -12.15
N ASN A 284 -36.01 -0.51 -13.19
CA ASN A 284 -37.07 -0.15 -14.11
C ASN A 284 -38.45 -0.31 -13.47
N GLY A 285 -39.26 0.76 -13.48
CA GLY A 285 -40.56 0.80 -12.82
C GLY A 285 -41.60 -0.21 -13.32
N ASP A 286 -41.51 -0.65 -14.58
CA ASP A 286 -42.39 -1.68 -15.15
C ASP A 286 -41.75 -3.09 -15.17
N GLY A 287 -40.56 -3.22 -14.59
CA GLY A 287 -39.74 -4.43 -14.62
C GLY A 287 -39.71 -5.21 -13.31
N GLU A 288 -38.80 -6.17 -13.25
CA GLU A 288 -38.45 -6.87 -12.02
C GLU A 288 -37.29 -6.15 -11.32
N ALA A 289 -37.42 -6.01 -10.00
CA ALA A 289 -36.35 -5.64 -9.11
C ALA A 289 -35.64 -6.92 -8.64
N PHE A 290 -34.41 -7.12 -9.11
CA PHE A 290 -33.57 -8.24 -8.69
C PHE A 290 -32.74 -7.82 -7.47
N VAL A 291 -32.65 -8.71 -6.48
CA VAL A 291 -32.02 -8.46 -5.20
C VAL A 291 -31.07 -9.59 -4.87
N ARG A 292 -29.88 -9.24 -4.36
CA ARG A 292 -28.90 -10.18 -3.84
C ARG A 292 -28.51 -9.80 -2.42
N LEU A 293 -28.60 -10.77 -1.51
CA LEU A 293 -27.99 -10.74 -0.18
C LEU A 293 -26.84 -11.73 -0.18
N ARG A 294 -25.68 -11.31 0.33
CA ARG A 294 -24.58 -12.19 0.66
C ARG A 294 -24.41 -12.16 2.17
N ASP A 295 -24.68 -13.30 2.80
CA ASP A 295 -24.64 -13.50 4.24
C ASP A 295 -24.50 -15.00 4.53
N LEU A 296 -23.25 -15.49 4.64
CA LEU A 296 -22.98 -16.91 4.85
C LEU A 296 -23.53 -17.41 6.20
N ASP A 297 -23.73 -16.53 7.18
CA ASP A 297 -24.18 -16.96 8.51
C ASP A 297 -25.62 -17.51 8.50
N LEU A 298 -26.39 -17.19 7.47
CA LEU A 298 -27.75 -17.68 7.25
C LEU A 298 -27.82 -19.02 6.51
N ASP A 299 -26.70 -19.48 5.96
CA ASP A 299 -26.57 -20.72 5.19
C ASP A 299 -26.04 -21.82 6.11
N THR A 300 -26.99 -22.56 6.68
CA THR A 300 -26.73 -23.52 7.76
C THR A 300 -27.15 -24.94 7.40
N THR A 301 -27.93 -25.11 6.32
CA THR A 301 -28.42 -26.41 5.90
C THR A 301 -27.85 -26.84 4.54
N PRO A 302 -27.74 -28.16 4.26
CA PRO A 302 -27.27 -28.64 2.95
C PRO A 302 -28.23 -28.34 1.79
N ALA A 303 -29.46 -27.93 2.07
CA ALA A 303 -30.44 -27.53 1.07
C ALA A 303 -30.45 -26.00 0.95
N ALA A 304 -30.89 -25.50 -0.20
CA ALA A 304 -30.97 -24.05 -0.40
C ALA A 304 -31.84 -23.38 0.66
N ASP A 305 -31.21 -22.58 1.52
CA ASP A 305 -31.88 -21.87 2.60
C ASP A 305 -32.70 -20.67 2.06
N VAL A 306 -33.71 -20.25 2.82
CA VAL A 306 -34.61 -19.15 2.45
C VAL A 306 -34.55 -18.06 3.50
N VAL A 307 -34.28 -16.84 3.06
CA VAL A 307 -34.25 -15.63 3.90
C VAL A 307 -35.35 -14.66 3.47
N VAL A 308 -35.87 -13.89 4.42
CA VAL A 308 -36.90 -12.88 4.18
C VAL A 308 -36.33 -11.50 4.50
N LEU A 309 -36.34 -10.60 3.52
CA LEU A 309 -35.93 -9.21 3.66
C LEU A 309 -37.12 -8.27 3.65
N LYS A 310 -36.97 -7.10 4.27
CA LYS A 310 -37.96 -6.02 4.15
C LYS A 310 -37.58 -5.11 2.99
N LEU A 311 -38.49 -4.92 2.05
CA LEU A 311 -38.35 -3.99 0.94
C LEU A 311 -39.38 -2.87 1.09
N ILE A 312 -38.92 -1.62 1.09
CA ILE A 312 -39.72 -0.42 1.32
C ILE A 312 -39.60 0.50 0.11
N SER A 313 -40.72 0.98 -0.42
CA SER A 313 -40.75 2.04 -1.41
C SER A 313 -41.00 3.36 -0.69
N ARG A 314 -40.12 4.35 -0.86
CA ARG A 314 -40.23 5.64 -0.17
C ARG A 314 -39.94 6.81 -1.10
N TRP A 315 -40.53 7.96 -0.78
CA TRP A 315 -40.27 9.20 -1.49
C TRP A 315 -39.74 10.29 -0.55
N LYS A 316 -39.19 11.33 -1.15
CA LYS A 316 -38.75 12.52 -0.44
C LYS A 316 -39.60 13.71 -0.85
N GLU A 317 -40.19 14.38 0.14
CA GLU A 317 -40.97 15.58 -0.13
C GLU A 317 -40.03 16.75 -0.44
N LYS A 318 -40.00 17.19 -1.71
CA LYS A 318 -39.21 18.36 -2.10
C LYS A 318 -39.86 19.62 -1.57
N ARG A 319 -39.19 20.32 -0.65
CA ARG A 319 -39.59 21.68 -0.28
C ARG A 319 -39.38 22.60 -1.49
N VAL A 320 -40.41 23.34 -1.88
CA VAL A 320 -40.24 24.46 -2.82
C VAL A 320 -39.50 25.54 -2.06
N GLU A 321 -38.22 25.75 -2.37
CA GLU A 321 -37.45 26.85 -1.81
C GLU A 321 -38.01 28.17 -2.33
N ASP A 322 -38.68 28.91 -1.45
CA ASP A 322 -38.99 30.31 -1.68
C ASP A 322 -37.69 31.11 -1.49
N LEU A 323 -36.93 31.28 -2.57
CA LEU A 323 -35.64 31.99 -2.67
C LEU A 323 -35.67 33.45 -2.14
N SER A 324 -36.85 33.95 -1.74
CA SER A 324 -37.05 35.27 -1.15
C SER A 324 -36.82 35.34 0.37
N LYS A 325 -36.75 34.19 1.06
CA LYS A 325 -36.41 34.11 2.49
C LYS A 325 -35.02 33.48 2.62
N GLY A 326 -34.08 34.22 3.21
CA GLY A 326 -32.67 33.86 3.27
C GLY A 326 -32.38 32.45 3.80
N ILE A 327 -31.22 31.91 3.43
CA ILE A 327 -30.76 30.55 3.74
C ILE A 327 -30.62 30.38 5.26
N GLU A 328 -31.54 29.66 5.88
CA GLU A 328 -31.43 29.19 7.25
C GLU A 328 -30.46 27.99 7.30
N LEU A 329 -29.35 28.13 8.03
CA LEU A 329 -28.27 27.13 8.16
C LEU A 329 -28.61 25.96 9.12
N ASP A 330 -29.79 25.98 9.74
CA ASP A 330 -30.28 24.96 10.69
C ASP A 330 -31.49 24.19 10.12
N ALA A 331 -31.54 23.98 8.80
CA ALA A 331 -32.66 23.31 8.14
C ALA A 331 -32.86 21.88 8.66
N GLN A 332 -34.03 21.62 9.24
CA GLN A 332 -34.48 20.30 9.68
C GLN A 332 -34.44 19.27 8.54
N GLU A 333 -34.12 18.02 8.91
CA GLU A 333 -33.99 16.84 8.05
C GLU A 333 -35.15 16.69 7.04
N GLU A 334 -34.82 16.34 5.80
CA GLU A 334 -35.79 16.01 4.74
C GLU A 334 -36.84 15.01 5.23
N VAL A 335 -38.15 15.32 5.09
CA VAL A 335 -39.21 14.40 5.50
C VAL A 335 -39.35 13.29 4.46
N VAL A 336 -39.03 12.07 4.89
CA VAL A 336 -39.17 10.83 4.12
C VAL A 336 -40.52 10.19 4.43
N HIS A 337 -41.26 9.76 3.41
CA HIS A 337 -42.50 9.00 3.62
C HIS A 337 -42.45 7.66 2.90
N ASP A 338 -42.95 6.62 3.57
CA ASP A 338 -43.11 5.28 3.01
C ASP A 338 -44.41 5.18 2.20
N ARG A 339 -44.33 4.54 1.02
CA ARG A 339 -45.43 4.32 0.09
C ARG A 339 -46.00 2.91 0.17
N ASP A 340 -45.12 1.92 0.23
CA ASP A 340 -45.44 0.50 0.34
C ASP A 340 -44.27 -0.23 1.00
N ALA A 341 -44.55 -1.36 1.63
CA ALA A 341 -43.57 -2.23 2.24
C ALA A 341 -43.99 -3.70 2.07
N ILE A 342 -43.06 -4.53 1.62
CA ILE A 342 -43.27 -5.96 1.42
C ILE A 342 -42.15 -6.78 2.08
N GLU A 343 -42.47 -8.04 2.35
CA GLU A 343 -41.49 -9.06 2.69
C GLU A 343 -41.05 -9.78 1.41
N LEU A 344 -39.78 -9.63 1.05
CA LEU A 344 -39.17 -10.25 -0.11
C LEU A 344 -38.45 -11.53 0.30
N ARG A 345 -38.88 -12.66 -0.27
CA ARG A 345 -38.22 -13.95 -0.06
C ARG A 345 -37.06 -14.09 -1.04
N LEU A 346 -35.88 -14.37 -0.50
CA LEU A 346 -34.70 -14.75 -1.28
C LEU A 346 -34.38 -16.22 -1.01
N THR A 347 -33.91 -16.91 -2.04
CA THR A 347 -33.46 -18.30 -1.96
C THR A 347 -31.99 -18.36 -2.30
N GLU A 348 -31.27 -19.23 -1.61
CA GLU A 348 -29.87 -19.46 -1.87
C GLU A 348 -29.61 -19.88 -3.33
N SER A 349 -28.56 -19.34 -3.94
CA SER A 349 -28.23 -19.52 -5.36
C SER A 349 -27.64 -20.90 -5.70
N GLY A 350 -27.14 -21.60 -4.69
CA GLY A 350 -26.59 -22.96 -4.74
C GLY A 350 -26.21 -23.38 -3.32
N ALA A 351 -25.98 -24.67 -3.07
CA ALA A 351 -25.67 -25.15 -1.72
C ALA A 351 -24.38 -24.52 -1.18
N HIS A 352 -24.43 -24.02 0.05
CA HIS A 352 -23.27 -23.52 0.79
C HIS A 352 -22.55 -22.32 0.14
N THR A 353 -23.29 -21.50 -0.60
CA THR A 353 -22.76 -20.32 -1.28
C THR A 353 -22.80 -19.07 -0.39
N GLY A 354 -23.70 -19.03 0.59
CA GLY A 354 -24.01 -17.83 1.37
C GLY A 354 -24.58 -16.68 0.54
N VAL A 355 -25.05 -16.95 -0.69
CA VAL A 355 -25.58 -15.95 -1.62
C VAL A 355 -27.05 -16.24 -1.88
N PHE A 356 -27.91 -15.33 -1.43
CA PHE A 356 -29.36 -15.40 -1.57
C PHE A 356 -29.84 -14.43 -2.64
N THR A 357 -30.69 -14.92 -3.53
CA THR A 357 -31.21 -14.16 -4.66
C THR A 357 -32.72 -14.24 -4.72
N GLY A 358 -33.35 -13.18 -5.23
CA GLY A 358 -34.79 -13.15 -5.42
C GLY A 358 -35.22 -11.88 -6.12
N SER A 359 -36.43 -11.90 -6.70
CA SER A 359 -36.97 -10.76 -7.40
C SER A 359 -38.39 -10.44 -6.98
N THR A 360 -38.78 -9.19 -7.20
CA THR A 360 -40.18 -8.77 -7.10
C THR A 360 -40.53 -7.88 -8.27
N ARG A 361 -41.78 -7.93 -8.71
CA ARG A 361 -42.27 -7.04 -9.76
C ARG A 361 -42.69 -5.71 -9.15
N ILE A 362 -42.30 -4.62 -9.82
CA ILE A 362 -42.73 -3.28 -9.43
C ILE A 362 -44.09 -2.98 -10.07
N GLU A 363 -45.03 -2.53 -9.26
CA GLU A 363 -46.34 -2.06 -9.70
C GLU A 363 -46.33 -0.52 -9.71
N MET A 364 -46.31 0.07 -10.90
CA MET A 364 -46.33 1.53 -11.04
C MET A 364 -47.68 2.10 -10.63
N ILE A 365 -47.67 2.95 -9.61
CA ILE A 365 -48.86 3.64 -9.09
C ILE A 365 -48.73 5.16 -9.21
N LYS A 366 -49.87 5.84 -9.10
CA LYS A 366 -49.91 7.31 -9.13
C LYS A 366 -49.18 7.89 -7.89
N PRO A 367 -48.62 9.11 -7.97
CA PRO A 367 -47.91 9.75 -6.86
C PRO A 367 -48.70 9.78 -5.54
N ASP A 368 -50.02 9.96 -5.57
CA ASP A 368 -50.86 10.00 -4.36
C ASP A 368 -51.28 8.60 -3.86
N GLY A 369 -50.95 7.55 -4.61
CA GLY A 369 -51.26 6.17 -4.26
C GLY A 369 -50.39 5.65 -3.12
N ARG A 370 -51.02 4.89 -2.21
CA ARG A 370 -50.34 4.10 -1.19
C ARG A 370 -50.92 2.69 -1.18
N LYS A 371 -50.07 1.71 -0.89
CA LYS A 371 -50.46 0.31 -0.73
C LYS A 371 -49.84 -0.16 0.59
N ASN A 372 -50.61 -0.87 1.40
CA ASN A 372 -50.14 -1.41 2.67
C ASN A 372 -50.06 -2.92 2.55
N GLY A 373 -48.93 -3.44 2.07
CA GLY A 373 -48.62 -4.86 2.11
C GLY A 373 -49.36 -5.68 1.05
N GLY A 374 -48.60 -6.21 0.09
CA GLY A 374 -49.02 -7.25 -0.83
C GLY A 374 -47.89 -8.26 -1.03
N ALA A 375 -48.17 -9.56 -0.93
CA ALA A 375 -47.13 -10.59 -0.86
C ALA A 375 -46.36 -10.86 -2.17
N ALA A 376 -46.70 -10.20 -3.29
CA ALA A 376 -46.16 -10.55 -4.61
C ALA A 376 -45.50 -9.40 -5.39
N THR A 377 -45.86 -8.14 -5.11
CA THR A 377 -45.43 -6.98 -5.90
C THR A 377 -45.31 -5.75 -5.01
N ILE A 378 -44.29 -4.92 -5.24
CA ILE A 378 -44.12 -3.65 -4.53
C ILE A 378 -44.68 -2.49 -5.35
N ALA A 379 -45.50 -1.64 -4.73
CA ALA A 379 -46.02 -0.44 -5.37
C ALA A 379 -45.02 0.73 -5.29
N ALA A 380 -44.69 1.33 -6.44
CA ALA A 380 -43.76 2.45 -6.52
C ALA A 380 -44.15 3.46 -7.61
N CYS A 381 -43.56 4.65 -7.53
CA CYS A 381 -43.69 5.73 -8.49
C CYS A 381 -42.31 6.10 -9.06
N ALA A 382 -42.29 6.78 -10.21
CA ALA A 382 -41.05 7.23 -10.82
C ALA A 382 -40.30 8.20 -9.89
N GLY A 383 -39.01 7.93 -9.65
CA GLY A 383 -38.17 8.71 -8.76
C GLY A 383 -38.25 8.33 -7.27
N ASP A 384 -39.11 7.37 -6.89
CA ASP A 384 -39.08 6.79 -5.55
C ASP A 384 -37.78 6.00 -5.32
N ASP A 385 -37.35 5.92 -4.06
CA ASP A 385 -36.26 5.06 -3.62
C ASP A 385 -36.82 3.74 -3.10
N LEU A 386 -36.47 2.64 -3.75
CA LEU A 386 -36.65 1.30 -3.22
C LEU A 386 -35.52 1.01 -2.25
N VAL A 387 -35.86 0.56 -1.04
CA VAL A 387 -34.91 0.35 0.04
C VAL A 387 -35.07 -1.02 0.65
N LEU A 388 -33.98 -1.76 0.59
CA LEU A 388 -33.82 -3.05 1.26
C LEU A 388 -33.30 -2.83 2.67
N VAL A 389 -33.87 -3.58 3.60
CA VAL A 389 -33.46 -3.61 5.00
C VAL A 389 -33.25 -5.06 5.40
N HIS A 390 -32.02 -5.36 5.84
CA HIS A 390 -31.61 -6.63 6.42
C HIS A 390 -31.02 -6.38 7.81
N PHE A 391 -31.17 -7.34 8.72
CA PHE A 391 -30.56 -7.28 10.04
C PHE A 391 -29.48 -8.34 10.15
N ASP A 392 -28.24 -7.88 10.29
CA ASP A 392 -27.03 -8.67 10.35
C ASP A 392 -26.67 -8.88 11.83
N GLU A 393 -27.01 -10.07 12.37
CA GLU A 393 -26.80 -10.43 13.77
C GLU A 393 -25.33 -10.81 14.07
N ALA A 394 -24.64 -11.42 13.10
CA ALA A 394 -23.29 -11.93 13.24
C ALA A 394 -22.38 -11.30 12.19
N ASN A 395 -21.47 -10.44 12.64
CA ASN A 395 -20.49 -9.80 11.78
C ASN A 395 -19.16 -9.60 12.50
N LEU A 396 -18.19 -9.13 11.73
CA LEU A 396 -16.84 -8.90 12.22
C LEU A 396 -16.77 -7.86 13.35
N ALA A 397 -17.67 -6.88 13.38
CA ALA A 397 -17.66 -5.80 14.36
C ALA A 397 -18.15 -6.20 15.76
N GLY A 398 -18.75 -7.39 15.93
CA GLY A 398 -19.20 -7.86 17.23
C GLY A 398 -20.67 -7.59 17.53
N GLU A 399 -21.22 -6.50 16.99
CA GLU A 399 -22.54 -5.96 17.31
C GLU A 399 -23.52 -6.15 16.14
N ALA A 400 -24.76 -6.51 16.46
CA ALA A 400 -25.80 -6.64 15.44
C ALA A 400 -26.12 -5.28 14.80
N ARG A 401 -26.28 -5.26 13.48
CA ARG A 401 -26.45 -4.02 12.71
C ARG A 401 -27.49 -4.14 11.61
N GLU A 402 -28.13 -3.02 11.29
CA GLU A 402 -29.02 -2.93 10.13
C GLU A 402 -28.20 -2.64 8.87
N VAL A 403 -28.34 -3.49 7.85
CA VAL A 403 -27.72 -3.33 6.53
C VAL A 403 -28.81 -2.87 5.56
N THR A 404 -28.60 -1.71 4.95
CA THR A 404 -29.56 -1.14 4.00
C THR A 404 -28.95 -0.89 2.63
N ALA A 405 -29.77 -1.00 1.60
CA ALA A 405 -29.39 -0.64 0.24
C ALA A 405 -30.55 0.06 -0.46
N SER A 406 -30.24 1.00 -1.35
CA SER A 406 -31.27 1.78 -2.06
C SER A 406 -31.03 1.81 -3.56
N ALA A 407 -32.12 1.83 -4.33
CA ALA A 407 -32.11 2.06 -5.77
C ALA A 407 -33.33 2.87 -6.20
N GLN A 408 -33.15 3.77 -7.15
CA GLN A 408 -34.20 4.66 -7.63
C GLN A 408 -35.05 4.01 -8.73
N VAL A 409 -36.35 4.24 -8.73
CA VAL A 409 -37.26 3.77 -9.78
C VAL A 409 -37.16 4.65 -11.04
N LEU A 410 -36.82 4.04 -12.18
CA LEU A 410 -36.61 4.69 -13.48
C LEU A 410 -37.70 4.31 -14.50
N VAL A 411 -37.96 5.17 -15.49
CA VAL A 411 -38.96 4.93 -16.57
C VAL A 411 -38.29 5.03 -17.95
N GLY A 412 -38.26 3.93 -18.72
CA GLY A 412 -37.73 3.86 -20.10
C GLY A 412 -37.30 2.45 -20.56
N ARG A 413 -37.26 2.20 -21.90
CA ARG A 413 -36.79 0.94 -22.51
C ARG A 413 -35.27 0.90 -22.62
N MET A 414 -34.62 -0.06 -21.95
CA MET A 414 -33.28 -0.55 -22.31
C MET A 414 -33.49 -1.82 -23.18
N ALA A 415 -33.12 -1.77 -24.46
CA ALA A 415 -33.38 -2.84 -25.42
C ALA A 415 -32.29 -3.91 -25.43
N ASP A 416 -32.70 -5.18 -25.38
CA ASP A 416 -32.13 -6.37 -26.03
C ASP A 416 -30.61 -6.38 -26.32
N VAL A 417 -29.78 -6.49 -25.28
CA VAL A 417 -28.36 -6.88 -25.44
C VAL A 417 -27.99 -8.13 -24.60
N ASN A 418 -28.95 -8.68 -23.83
CA ASN A 418 -28.63 -9.52 -22.66
C ASN A 418 -28.02 -10.92 -22.92
N ASN A 419 -28.18 -11.57 -24.08
CA ASN A 419 -27.70 -12.96 -24.22
C ASN A 419 -26.25 -13.08 -24.69
N GLU A 420 -25.80 -12.23 -25.60
CA GLU A 420 -24.38 -12.18 -26.00
C GLU A 420 -23.55 -11.36 -25.02
N GLN A 421 -24.13 -10.32 -24.40
CA GLN A 421 -23.47 -9.64 -23.29
C GLN A 421 -23.27 -10.57 -22.09
N ARG A 422 -24.27 -11.33 -21.62
CA ARG A 422 -24.13 -12.21 -20.43
C ARG A 422 -22.92 -13.14 -20.49
N VAL A 423 -22.71 -13.84 -21.61
CA VAL A 423 -21.54 -14.73 -21.78
C VAL A 423 -20.23 -13.93 -21.85
N LEU A 424 -20.25 -12.72 -22.43
CA LEU A 424 -19.12 -11.80 -22.42
C LEU A 424 -18.85 -11.25 -21.01
N THR A 425 -19.87 -10.94 -20.21
CA THR A 425 -19.75 -10.42 -18.85
C THR A 425 -19.17 -11.47 -17.91
N ASP A 426 -19.64 -12.73 -18.00
CA ASP A 426 -19.11 -13.85 -17.21
C ASP A 426 -17.61 -14.08 -17.49
N LEU A 427 -17.23 -14.04 -18.78
CA LEU A 427 -15.85 -14.21 -19.20
C LEU A 427 -14.97 -13.00 -18.85
N ASP A 428 -15.48 -11.77 -18.95
CA ASP A 428 -14.78 -10.54 -18.53
C ASP A 428 -14.59 -10.48 -17.01
N GLN A 429 -15.62 -10.84 -16.24
CA GLN A 429 -15.54 -10.92 -14.77
C GLN A 429 -14.54 -11.99 -14.34
N LYS A 430 -14.56 -13.18 -14.94
CA LYS A 430 -13.56 -14.23 -14.69
C LYS A 430 -12.15 -13.74 -15.03
N ALA A 431 -11.97 -13.11 -16.19
CA ALA A 431 -10.68 -12.57 -16.61
C ALA A 431 -10.17 -11.47 -15.65
N ARG A 432 -11.04 -10.61 -15.13
CA ARG A 432 -10.67 -9.61 -14.11
C ARG A 432 -10.26 -10.25 -12.79
N LYS A 433 -10.98 -11.28 -12.34
CA LYS A 433 -10.62 -12.05 -11.14
C LYS A 433 -9.26 -12.72 -11.30
N ASP A 434 -9.04 -13.44 -12.39
CA ASP A 434 -7.77 -14.13 -12.66
C ASP A 434 -6.61 -13.12 -12.81
N LEU A 435 -6.87 -11.93 -13.37
CA LEU A 435 -5.89 -10.83 -13.41
C LEU A 435 -5.50 -10.35 -12.01
N ILE A 436 -6.47 -10.16 -11.11
CA ILE A 436 -6.21 -9.75 -9.71
C ILE A 436 -5.41 -10.84 -8.98
N GLU A 437 -5.81 -12.10 -9.10
CA GLU A 437 -5.07 -13.23 -8.50
C GLU A 437 -3.63 -13.30 -9.02
N GLY A 438 -3.43 -13.08 -10.34
CA GLY A 438 -2.11 -13.00 -10.94
C GLY A 438 -1.24 -11.87 -10.37
N LYS A 439 -1.82 -10.68 -10.14
CA LYS A 439 -1.12 -9.56 -9.49
C LYS A 439 -0.70 -9.86 -8.05
N LEU A 440 -1.58 -10.49 -7.27
CA LEU A 440 -1.28 -10.88 -5.89
C LEU A 440 -0.14 -11.91 -5.84
N LEU A 441 -0.18 -12.90 -6.73
CA LEU A 441 0.85 -13.92 -6.86
C LEU A 441 2.19 -13.32 -7.30
N LEU A 442 2.19 -12.36 -8.22
CA LEU A 442 3.37 -11.58 -8.59
C LEU A 442 3.96 -10.84 -7.38
N ARG A 443 3.11 -10.18 -6.59
CA ARG A 443 3.56 -9.45 -5.40
C ARG A 443 4.21 -10.39 -4.38
N LEU A 444 3.61 -11.55 -4.14
CA LEU A 444 4.18 -12.59 -3.28
C LEU A 444 5.51 -13.11 -3.82
N ALA A 445 5.62 -13.33 -5.14
CA ALA A 445 6.87 -13.74 -5.76
C ALA A 445 7.98 -12.70 -5.57
N GLN A 446 7.68 -11.41 -5.75
CA GLN A 446 8.62 -10.32 -5.49
C GLN A 446 9.05 -10.28 -4.01
N ILE A 447 8.11 -10.38 -3.08
CA ILE A 447 8.40 -10.40 -1.63
C ILE A 447 9.30 -11.58 -1.28
N PHE A 448 8.96 -12.79 -1.73
CA PHE A 448 9.77 -13.97 -1.47
C PHE A 448 11.19 -13.82 -2.03
N ARG A 449 11.34 -13.19 -3.19
CA ARG A 449 12.66 -12.90 -3.75
C ARG A 449 13.43 -11.87 -2.93
N GLU A 450 12.78 -10.80 -2.48
CA GLU A 450 13.40 -9.76 -1.63
C GLU A 450 13.90 -10.32 -0.30
N VAL A 451 13.21 -11.32 0.27
CA VAL A 451 13.63 -11.99 1.51
C VAL A 451 14.56 -13.20 1.29
N GLY A 452 14.97 -13.45 0.05
CA GLY A 452 15.93 -14.51 -0.31
C GLY A 452 15.34 -15.93 -0.46
N LEU A 453 14.01 -16.08 -0.46
CA LEU A 453 13.30 -17.35 -0.66
C LEU A 453 13.03 -17.59 -2.15
N THR A 454 14.09 -17.83 -2.92
CA THR A 454 14.03 -17.90 -4.40
C THR A 454 13.14 -19.01 -4.94
N THR A 455 13.12 -20.20 -4.31
CA THR A 455 12.26 -21.32 -4.75
C THR A 455 10.78 -20.97 -4.61
N LYS A 456 10.38 -20.43 -3.46
CA LYS A 456 8.99 -20.00 -3.24
C LYS A 456 8.58 -18.84 -4.14
N ALA A 457 9.52 -17.94 -4.46
CA ALA A 457 9.28 -16.88 -5.41
C ALA A 457 8.94 -17.45 -6.80
N VAL A 458 9.68 -18.48 -7.24
CA VAL A 458 9.40 -19.17 -8.50
C VAL A 458 8.04 -19.85 -8.46
N ASP A 459 7.73 -20.61 -7.41
CA ASP A 459 6.46 -21.33 -7.27
C ASP A 459 5.25 -20.37 -7.34
N LYS A 460 5.30 -19.24 -6.62
CA LYS A 460 4.22 -18.24 -6.67
C LYS A 460 4.13 -17.57 -8.03
N ALA A 461 5.26 -17.32 -8.69
CA ALA A 461 5.24 -16.78 -10.03
C ALA A 461 4.68 -17.77 -11.06
N GLU A 462 4.90 -19.08 -10.91
CA GLU A 462 4.31 -20.11 -11.80
C GLU A 462 2.79 -20.18 -11.65
N LEU A 463 2.29 -20.12 -10.42
CA LEU A 463 0.84 -20.03 -10.16
C LEU A 463 0.26 -18.76 -10.78
N GLY A 464 0.96 -17.63 -10.66
CA GLY A 464 0.56 -16.36 -11.26
C GLY A 464 0.51 -16.45 -12.79
N HIS A 465 1.47 -17.15 -13.41
CA HIS A 465 1.49 -17.36 -14.85
C HIS A 465 0.25 -18.09 -15.34
N GLY A 466 -0.14 -19.19 -14.68
CA GLY A 466 -1.34 -19.95 -15.06
C GLY A 466 -2.60 -19.06 -15.08
N LYS A 467 -2.74 -18.19 -14.07
CA LYS A 467 -3.87 -17.24 -14.01
C LYS A 467 -3.86 -16.24 -15.14
N ILE A 468 -2.70 -15.67 -15.45
CA ILE A 468 -2.60 -14.68 -16.52
C ILE A 468 -2.71 -15.29 -17.92
N ASP A 469 -2.28 -16.54 -18.10
CA ASP A 469 -2.50 -17.29 -19.34
C ASP A 469 -4.00 -17.51 -19.60
N ASP A 470 -4.78 -17.82 -18.57
CA ASP A 470 -6.23 -17.94 -18.69
C ASP A 470 -6.87 -16.61 -19.13
N VAL A 471 -6.43 -15.46 -18.58
CA VAL A 471 -6.89 -14.12 -18.99
C VAL A 471 -6.59 -13.86 -20.47
N LEU A 472 -5.37 -14.14 -20.91
CA LEU A 472 -4.97 -13.91 -22.30
C LEU A 472 -5.68 -14.87 -23.26
N HIS A 473 -5.94 -16.11 -22.87
CA HIS A 473 -6.73 -17.06 -23.66
C HIS A 473 -8.19 -16.61 -23.80
N VAL A 474 -8.77 -16.07 -22.73
CA VAL A 474 -10.11 -15.45 -22.80
C VAL A 474 -10.09 -14.26 -23.76
N SER A 475 -9.03 -13.44 -23.76
CA SER A 475 -8.88 -12.30 -24.68
C SER A 475 -8.83 -12.65 -26.17
N GLU A 476 -8.50 -13.91 -26.50
CA GLU A 476 -8.49 -14.41 -27.89
C GLU A 476 -9.86 -14.90 -28.34
N LYS A 477 -10.70 -15.34 -27.38
CA LYS A 477 -12.03 -15.91 -27.64
C LYS A 477 -13.16 -14.90 -27.44
N ALA A 478 -12.95 -13.91 -26.58
CA ALA A 478 -13.92 -12.89 -26.21
C ALA A 478 -13.28 -11.49 -26.29
N SER A 479 -14.12 -10.47 -26.55
CA SER A 479 -13.67 -9.07 -26.62
C SER A 479 -13.49 -8.50 -25.22
N LEU A 480 -12.36 -8.78 -24.58
CA LEU A 480 -11.98 -8.16 -23.30
C LEU A 480 -11.61 -6.68 -23.51
N SER A 481 -11.84 -5.87 -22.46
CA SER A 481 -11.39 -4.47 -22.47
C SER A 481 -9.87 -4.37 -22.66
N ARG A 482 -9.44 -3.38 -23.44
CA ARG A 482 -8.03 -3.13 -23.74
C ARG A 482 -7.19 -3.01 -22.47
N GLU A 483 -7.70 -2.35 -21.44
CA GLU A 483 -7.02 -2.18 -20.16
C GLU A 483 -6.71 -3.52 -19.47
N VAL A 484 -7.66 -4.46 -19.47
CA VAL A 484 -7.49 -5.78 -18.85
C VAL A 484 -6.42 -6.59 -19.58
N VAL A 485 -6.43 -6.56 -20.91
CA VAL A 485 -5.43 -7.29 -21.72
C VAL A 485 -4.04 -6.67 -21.54
N GLU A 486 -3.92 -5.36 -21.59
CA GLU A 486 -2.66 -4.64 -21.37
C GLU A 486 -2.09 -4.88 -19.96
N ALA A 487 -2.94 -4.89 -18.93
CA ALA A 487 -2.55 -5.24 -17.57
C ALA A 487 -2.12 -6.71 -17.46
N ALA A 488 -2.78 -7.64 -18.13
CA ALA A 488 -2.40 -9.05 -18.14
C ALA A 488 -1.00 -9.25 -18.73
N TYR A 489 -0.68 -8.63 -19.86
CA TYR A 489 0.69 -8.66 -20.41
C TYR A 489 1.70 -8.11 -19.40
N THR A 490 1.38 -6.99 -18.73
CA THR A 490 2.23 -6.36 -17.70
C THR A 490 2.58 -7.32 -16.58
N VAL A 491 1.56 -7.93 -15.98
CA VAL A 491 1.75 -8.90 -14.91
C VAL A 491 2.55 -10.10 -15.41
N LYS A 492 2.27 -10.57 -16.63
CA LYS A 492 2.95 -11.74 -17.22
C LYS A 492 4.46 -11.55 -17.37
N TRP A 493 4.93 -10.43 -17.93
CA TRP A 493 6.39 -10.26 -18.06
C TRP A 493 7.04 -10.02 -16.69
N GLU A 494 6.37 -9.35 -15.75
CA GLU A 494 6.91 -9.14 -14.41
C GLU A 494 7.03 -10.46 -13.61
N LEU A 495 6.10 -11.39 -13.81
CA LEU A 495 6.18 -12.75 -13.27
C LEU A 495 7.41 -13.49 -13.81
N PHE A 496 7.69 -13.38 -15.12
CA PHE A 496 8.91 -13.96 -15.70
C PHE A 496 10.18 -13.29 -15.17
N ILE A 497 10.16 -11.96 -14.97
CA ILE A 497 11.27 -11.24 -14.34
C ILE A 497 11.48 -11.74 -12.91
N ALA A 498 10.40 -11.97 -12.14
CA ALA A 498 10.47 -12.49 -10.78
C ALA A 498 11.16 -13.87 -10.73
N GLN A 499 10.97 -14.68 -11.77
CA GLN A 499 11.59 -16.00 -11.96
C GLN A 499 13.01 -15.97 -12.55
N ASP A 500 13.57 -14.78 -12.82
CA ASP A 500 14.84 -14.62 -13.55
C ASP A 500 14.81 -15.19 -14.99
N ARG A 501 13.61 -15.40 -15.54
CA ARG A 501 13.37 -15.88 -16.90
C ARG A 501 13.28 -14.71 -17.87
N LEU A 502 14.38 -13.97 -17.97
CA LEU A 502 14.47 -12.71 -18.72
C LEU A 502 14.14 -12.87 -20.21
N ALA A 503 14.53 -13.98 -20.83
CA ALA A 503 14.25 -14.24 -22.25
C ALA A 503 12.74 -14.31 -22.54
N GLU A 504 11.97 -14.91 -21.63
CA GLU A 504 10.53 -15.09 -21.77
C GLU A 504 9.78 -13.79 -21.46
N ALA A 505 10.25 -13.04 -20.46
CA ALA A 505 9.76 -11.69 -20.20
C ALA A 505 9.89 -10.79 -21.44
N ILE A 506 11.04 -10.83 -22.11
CA ILE A 506 11.27 -10.10 -23.37
C ILE A 506 10.31 -10.58 -24.47
N GLY A 507 10.07 -11.89 -24.56
CA GLY A 507 9.09 -12.47 -25.48
C GLY A 507 7.68 -11.90 -25.27
N VAL A 508 7.22 -11.83 -24.03
CA VAL A 508 5.90 -11.26 -23.67
C VAL A 508 5.83 -9.77 -23.98
N CYS A 509 6.86 -8.99 -23.65
CA CYS A 509 6.91 -7.58 -24.01
C CYS A 509 6.84 -7.37 -25.54
N ASN A 510 7.54 -8.19 -26.33
CA ASN A 510 7.46 -8.12 -27.79
C ASN A 510 6.05 -8.47 -28.31
N GLN A 511 5.34 -9.39 -27.67
CA GLN A 511 3.94 -9.68 -28.00
C GLN A 511 3.03 -8.48 -27.71
N LEU A 512 3.20 -7.80 -26.57
CA LEU A 512 2.47 -6.56 -26.27
C LEU A 512 2.74 -5.51 -27.35
N ILE A 513 4.01 -5.28 -27.71
CA ILE A 513 4.38 -4.27 -28.71
C ILE A 513 3.76 -4.58 -30.08
N ALA A 514 3.75 -5.86 -30.48
CA ALA A 514 3.14 -6.29 -31.73
C ALA A 514 1.61 -6.14 -31.72
N ARG A 515 0.96 -6.39 -30.58
CA ARG A 515 -0.51 -6.40 -30.44
C ARG A 515 -1.09 -5.01 -30.16
N PHE A 516 -0.37 -4.17 -29.42
CA PHE A 516 -0.77 -2.82 -29.03
C PHE A 516 0.37 -1.80 -29.25
N PRO A 517 0.75 -1.49 -30.51
CA PRO A 517 1.87 -0.60 -30.81
C PRO A 517 1.72 0.82 -30.24
N ASP A 518 0.47 1.29 -30.11
CA ASP A 518 0.14 2.62 -29.59
C ASP A 518 -0.13 2.64 -28.08
N SER A 519 0.11 1.55 -27.35
CA SER A 519 -0.09 1.53 -25.90
C SER A 519 0.94 2.41 -25.19
N SER A 520 0.48 3.16 -24.18
CA SER A 520 1.36 3.91 -23.27
C SER A 520 2.20 3.00 -22.36
N LEU A 521 2.06 1.67 -22.47
CA LEU A 521 2.88 0.70 -21.76
C LEU A 521 4.04 0.18 -22.62
N VAL A 522 4.04 0.45 -23.93
CA VAL A 522 5.09 0.00 -24.87
C VAL A 522 6.45 0.55 -24.46
N ASP A 523 6.51 1.84 -24.10
CA ASP A 523 7.74 2.47 -23.66
C ASP A 523 8.26 1.89 -22.33
N HIS A 524 7.36 1.60 -21.40
CA HIS A 524 7.67 0.91 -20.15
C HIS A 524 8.17 -0.53 -20.40
N ALA A 525 7.51 -1.28 -21.29
CA ALA A 525 7.90 -2.64 -21.65
C ALA A 525 9.29 -2.68 -22.30
N LEU A 526 9.58 -1.75 -23.22
CA LEU A 526 10.90 -1.59 -23.83
C LEU A 526 11.97 -1.23 -22.79
N LEU A 527 11.65 -0.35 -21.85
CA LEU A 527 12.57 0.01 -20.77
C LEU A 527 12.92 -1.21 -19.92
N LYS A 528 11.91 -2.03 -19.57
CA LYS A 528 12.11 -3.29 -18.84
C LYS A 528 12.91 -4.32 -19.63
N ILE A 529 12.67 -4.46 -20.94
CA ILE A 529 13.51 -5.29 -21.82
C ILE A 529 14.96 -4.81 -21.78
N GLY A 530 15.20 -3.50 -21.85
CA GLY A 530 16.53 -2.90 -21.77
C GLY A 530 17.22 -3.27 -20.45
N GLN A 531 16.54 -3.07 -19.32
CA GLN A 531 17.03 -3.43 -17.98
C GLN A 531 17.31 -4.94 -17.84
N ALA A 532 16.42 -5.79 -18.36
CA ALA A 532 16.58 -7.24 -18.38
C ALA A 532 17.81 -7.66 -19.19
N LYS A 533 18.04 -7.06 -20.36
CA LYS A 533 19.24 -7.33 -21.17
C LYS A 533 20.53 -6.91 -20.46
N LEU A 534 20.51 -5.80 -19.72
CA LEU A 534 21.66 -5.40 -18.89
C LEU A 534 21.94 -6.40 -17.77
N ALA A 535 20.91 -6.89 -17.10
CA ALA A 535 21.06 -7.96 -16.11
C ALA A 535 21.64 -9.25 -16.72
N ALA A 536 21.31 -9.54 -17.98
CA ALA A 536 21.88 -10.65 -18.76
C ALA A 536 23.27 -10.35 -19.36
N ASN A 537 23.89 -9.22 -19.02
CA ASN A 537 25.17 -8.73 -19.55
C ASN A 537 25.18 -8.49 -21.09
N ASP A 538 24.01 -8.40 -21.73
CA ASP A 538 23.82 -8.02 -23.12
C ASP A 538 23.71 -6.50 -23.26
N GLN A 539 24.84 -5.81 -23.05
CA GLN A 539 24.92 -4.35 -23.13
C GLN A 539 24.54 -3.81 -24.52
N GLN A 540 24.95 -4.49 -25.60
CA GLN A 540 24.66 -4.04 -26.96
C GLN A 540 23.16 -4.13 -27.28
N GLY A 541 22.52 -5.25 -26.95
CA GLY A 541 21.09 -5.40 -27.12
C GLY A 541 20.30 -4.43 -26.26
N ALA A 542 20.74 -4.17 -25.01
CA ALA A 542 20.10 -3.19 -24.15
C ALA A 542 20.13 -1.78 -24.74
N LEU A 543 21.28 -1.34 -25.25
CA LEU A 543 21.42 -0.02 -25.88
C LEU A 543 20.51 0.13 -27.11
N GLN A 544 20.37 -0.91 -27.94
CA GLN A 544 19.46 -0.87 -29.09
C GLN A 544 18.01 -0.68 -28.67
N VAL A 545 17.56 -1.41 -27.65
CA VAL A 545 16.19 -1.32 -27.14
C VAL A 545 15.95 0.04 -26.48
N LEU A 546 16.85 0.50 -25.62
CA LEU A 546 16.71 1.81 -24.97
C LEU A 546 16.72 2.95 -25.99
N ALA A 547 17.53 2.84 -27.05
CA ALA A 547 17.55 3.83 -28.13
C ALA A 547 16.21 3.90 -28.89
N SER A 548 15.48 2.79 -29.02
CA SER A 548 14.17 2.78 -29.65
C SER A 548 13.14 3.62 -28.88
N ILE A 549 13.22 3.65 -27.55
CA ILE A 549 12.35 4.47 -26.68
C ILE A 549 12.55 5.96 -26.97
N LEU A 550 13.80 6.39 -27.20
CA LEU A 550 14.13 7.79 -27.48
C LEU A 550 13.49 8.28 -28.80
N GLN A 551 13.32 7.38 -29.77
CA GLN A 551 12.73 7.68 -31.07
C GLN A 551 11.18 7.75 -31.03
N MET A 552 10.54 7.32 -29.95
CA MET A 552 9.07 7.35 -29.83
C MET A 552 8.56 8.78 -29.73
N PRO A 553 7.50 9.23 -30.44
CA PRO A 553 7.07 10.63 -30.42
C PRO A 553 6.60 11.12 -29.04
N LYS A 554 5.93 10.26 -28.27
CA LYS A 554 5.40 10.53 -26.93
C LYS A 554 5.72 9.34 -26.01
N SER A 555 6.61 9.54 -25.04
CA SER A 555 6.96 8.51 -24.05
C SER A 555 7.38 9.19 -22.75
N ALA A 556 6.89 8.69 -21.62
CA ALA A 556 7.27 9.16 -20.28
C ALA A 556 8.62 8.55 -19.84
N CYS A 557 8.99 7.40 -20.39
CA CYS A 557 10.21 6.68 -20.06
C CYS A 557 11.48 7.20 -20.75
N LYS A 558 11.38 8.21 -21.64
CA LYS A 558 12.55 8.72 -22.38
C LYS A 558 13.69 9.20 -21.50
N ALA A 559 13.37 9.92 -20.44
CA ALA A 559 14.38 10.44 -19.52
C ALA A 559 15.10 9.31 -18.78
N GLU A 560 14.35 8.30 -18.31
CA GLU A 560 14.90 7.10 -17.68
C GLU A 560 15.75 6.30 -18.67
N ALA A 561 15.27 6.07 -19.89
CA ALA A 561 15.99 5.34 -20.93
C ALA A 561 17.32 6.02 -21.29
N GLN A 562 17.32 7.35 -21.46
CA GLN A 562 18.53 8.13 -21.72
C GLN A 562 19.51 8.04 -20.55
N PHE A 563 19.01 8.06 -19.32
CA PHE A 563 19.82 7.91 -18.12
C PHE A 563 20.43 6.51 -18.01
N THR A 564 19.66 5.46 -18.27
CA THR A 564 20.16 4.08 -18.30
C THR A 564 21.23 3.90 -19.40
N ILE A 565 21.04 4.47 -20.59
CA ILE A 565 22.08 4.48 -21.63
C ILE A 565 23.38 5.12 -21.11
N ALA A 566 23.28 6.23 -20.37
CA ALA A 566 24.44 6.89 -19.80
C ALA A 566 25.15 6.03 -18.73
N GLN A 567 24.40 5.28 -17.91
CA GLN A 567 24.96 4.32 -16.95
C GLN A 567 25.73 3.19 -17.65
N VAL A 568 25.20 2.67 -18.76
CA VAL A 568 25.88 1.63 -19.55
C VAL A 568 27.18 2.16 -20.14
N GLU A 569 27.17 3.38 -20.69
CA GLU A 569 28.38 4.01 -21.20
C GLU A 569 29.40 4.32 -20.09
N GLU A 570 28.96 4.68 -18.88
CA GLU A 570 29.82 4.81 -17.69
C GLU A 570 30.49 3.48 -17.34
N GLU A 571 29.74 2.37 -17.32
CA GLU A 571 30.28 1.04 -17.04
C GLU A 571 31.33 0.61 -18.09
N ARG A 572 31.06 0.90 -19.37
CA ARG A 572 32.04 0.68 -20.45
C ARG A 572 33.27 1.56 -20.28
N ALA A 573 33.09 2.82 -19.87
CA ALA A 573 34.19 3.75 -19.61
C ALA A 573 35.04 3.35 -18.38
N ALA A 574 34.45 2.65 -17.40
CA ALA A 574 35.20 2.10 -16.28
C ALA A 574 36.19 1.02 -16.74
N ASN A 575 35.83 0.23 -17.75
CA ASN A 575 36.71 -0.77 -18.36
C ASN A 575 37.66 -0.17 -19.41
N GLN A 576 37.28 0.94 -20.05
CA GLN A 576 38.06 1.64 -21.07
C GLN A 576 38.02 3.15 -20.84
N PRO A 577 39.00 3.75 -20.13
CA PRO A 577 39.00 5.16 -19.76
C PRO A 577 38.90 6.15 -20.93
N THR A 578 39.23 5.71 -22.15
CA THR A 578 39.08 6.49 -23.39
C THR A 578 37.63 6.82 -23.75
N LEU A 579 36.66 6.06 -23.22
CA LEU A 579 35.22 6.25 -23.47
C LEU A 579 34.55 7.22 -22.49
N LEU A 580 35.29 7.71 -21.48
CA LEU A 580 34.76 8.62 -20.46
C LEU A 580 34.07 9.87 -21.05
N PRO A 581 34.60 10.55 -22.10
CA PRO A 581 33.90 11.68 -22.71
C PRO A 581 32.53 11.30 -23.29
N GLY A 582 32.39 10.07 -23.83
CA GLY A 582 31.13 9.56 -24.36
C GLY A 582 30.07 9.37 -23.26
N ALA A 583 30.47 8.82 -22.11
CA ALA A 583 29.60 8.66 -20.95
C ALA A 583 29.14 10.02 -20.39
N MET A 584 30.05 10.99 -20.27
CA MET A 584 29.72 12.34 -19.84
C MET A 584 28.73 13.02 -20.79
N MET A 585 28.92 12.85 -22.11
CA MET A 585 27.99 13.38 -23.11
C MET A 585 26.62 12.69 -23.05
N ALA A 586 26.57 11.39 -22.71
CA ALA A 586 25.32 10.68 -22.52
C ALA A 586 24.53 11.20 -21.32
N TYR A 587 25.18 11.45 -20.19
CA TYR A 587 24.56 12.12 -19.03
C TYR A 587 24.16 13.55 -19.34
N LYS A 588 24.98 14.31 -20.08
CA LYS A 588 24.65 15.69 -20.45
C LYS A 588 23.35 15.75 -21.25
N ARG A 589 23.14 14.80 -22.18
CA ARG A 589 21.89 14.69 -22.93
C ARG A 589 20.65 14.50 -22.05
N VAL A 590 20.77 13.83 -20.90
CA VAL A 590 19.66 13.68 -19.94
C VAL A 590 19.24 15.05 -19.43
N ALA A 591 20.20 15.86 -18.96
CA ALA A 591 19.93 17.18 -18.41
C ALA A 591 19.41 18.15 -19.48
N ASP A 592 20.01 18.15 -20.67
CA ASP A 592 19.67 19.07 -21.76
C ASP A 592 18.27 18.79 -22.36
N HIS A 593 17.92 17.51 -22.56
CA HIS A 593 16.66 17.13 -23.23
C HIS A 593 15.50 16.91 -22.25
N TYR A 594 15.81 16.62 -20.97
CA TYR A 594 14.81 16.30 -19.95
C TYR A 594 15.08 17.06 -18.65
N PRO A 595 15.14 18.41 -18.67
CA PRO A 595 15.52 19.23 -17.52
C PRO A 595 14.62 19.06 -16.30
N ASP A 596 13.32 18.82 -16.51
CA ASP A 596 12.33 18.66 -15.44
C ASP A 596 12.30 17.23 -14.86
N SER A 597 13.10 16.32 -15.40
CA SER A 597 13.12 14.91 -14.97
C SER A 597 13.85 14.73 -13.63
N PRO A 598 13.40 13.80 -12.77
CA PRO A 598 14.16 13.43 -11.56
C PRO A 598 15.59 12.96 -11.88
N PHE A 599 15.86 12.49 -13.11
CA PHE A 599 17.18 12.02 -13.54
C PHE A 599 18.13 13.15 -13.94
N ALA A 600 17.64 14.36 -14.20
CA ALA A 600 18.49 15.48 -14.66
C ALA A 600 19.53 15.87 -13.61
N GLY A 601 19.09 16.04 -12.36
CA GLY A 601 19.99 16.35 -11.25
C GLY A 601 21.02 15.25 -10.98
N GLU A 602 20.60 13.99 -11.05
CA GLU A 602 21.51 12.85 -10.87
C GLU A 602 22.54 12.76 -12.00
N ALA A 603 22.13 13.01 -13.24
CA ALA A 603 23.03 13.04 -14.39
C ALA A 603 24.09 14.15 -14.27
N LEU A 604 23.70 15.35 -13.84
CA LEU A 604 24.63 16.45 -13.60
C LEU A 604 25.61 16.15 -12.45
N ASP A 605 25.14 15.51 -11.37
CA ASP A 605 26.01 15.05 -10.28
C ASP A 605 27.04 14.03 -10.78
N LYS A 606 26.64 13.09 -11.66
CA LYS A 606 27.56 12.15 -12.29
C LYS A 606 28.65 12.84 -13.10
N ILE A 607 28.31 13.84 -13.92
CA ILE A 607 29.28 14.62 -14.69
C ILE A 607 30.25 15.37 -13.78
N ALA A 608 29.72 16.06 -12.76
CA ALA A 608 30.54 16.74 -11.76
C ALA A 608 31.51 15.78 -11.06
N ASN A 609 31.05 14.60 -10.68
CA ASN A 609 31.87 13.57 -10.06
C ASN A 609 32.98 13.07 -11.00
N PHE A 610 32.73 12.97 -12.32
CA PHE A 610 33.78 12.62 -13.28
C PHE A 610 34.88 13.67 -13.32
N TYR A 611 34.54 14.96 -13.45
CA TYR A 611 35.54 16.03 -13.45
C TYR A 611 36.34 16.09 -12.15
N ILE A 612 35.68 15.92 -10.99
CA ILE A 612 36.37 15.88 -9.69
C ILE A 612 37.30 14.67 -9.58
N LYS A 613 36.90 13.50 -10.09
CA LYS A 613 37.73 12.29 -10.10
C LYS A 613 38.93 12.42 -11.03
N THR A 614 38.77 13.05 -12.19
CA THR A 614 39.87 13.33 -13.13
C THR A 614 40.71 14.55 -12.75
N GLN A 615 40.42 15.18 -11.59
CA GLN A 615 41.09 16.38 -11.07
C GLN A 615 40.95 17.62 -11.96
N ASP A 616 39.96 17.63 -12.86
CA ASP A 616 39.63 18.75 -13.74
C ASP A 616 38.63 19.67 -13.02
N TYR A 617 39.08 20.27 -11.92
CA TYR A 617 38.22 21.03 -11.01
C TYR A 617 37.66 22.31 -11.64
N GLU A 618 38.38 22.89 -12.60
CA GLU A 618 37.94 24.11 -13.30
C GLU A 618 36.69 23.85 -14.13
N ARG A 619 36.67 22.76 -14.91
CA ARG A 619 35.47 22.37 -15.65
C ARG A 619 34.31 21.95 -14.75
N ALA A 620 34.61 21.36 -13.58
CA ALA A 620 33.58 21.05 -12.58
C ALA A 620 32.90 22.34 -12.07
N ILE A 621 33.70 23.38 -11.78
CA ILE A 621 33.21 24.70 -11.33
C ILE A 621 32.41 25.38 -12.44
N GLU A 622 32.89 25.35 -13.69
CA GLU A 622 32.16 25.91 -14.84
C GLU A 622 30.79 25.23 -15.03
N LEU A 623 30.76 23.90 -14.98
CA LEU A 623 29.50 23.14 -15.07
C LEU A 623 28.54 23.52 -13.95
N MET A 624 29.00 23.58 -12.70
CA MET A 624 28.15 23.93 -11.56
C MET A 624 27.65 25.37 -11.64
N THR A 625 28.46 26.27 -12.21
CA THR A 625 28.04 27.66 -12.48
C THR A 625 26.91 27.71 -13.49
N GLN A 626 27.03 26.97 -14.59
CA GLN A 626 25.98 26.85 -15.60
C GLN A 626 24.71 26.22 -15.00
N VAL A 627 24.85 25.12 -14.26
CA VAL A 627 23.70 24.44 -13.63
C VAL A 627 22.99 25.34 -12.63
N ALA A 628 23.72 26.11 -11.82
CA ALA A 628 23.09 27.04 -10.87
C ALA A 628 22.35 28.20 -11.56
N GLN A 629 22.76 28.58 -12.78
CA GLN A 629 22.09 29.61 -13.60
C GLN A 629 20.88 29.06 -14.35
N ASP A 630 21.03 27.88 -14.96
CA ASP A 630 19.99 27.28 -15.81
C ASP A 630 18.86 26.66 -14.99
N TYR A 631 19.11 26.34 -13.70
CA TYR A 631 18.18 25.62 -12.83
C TYR A 631 17.97 26.29 -11.46
N GLU A 632 17.67 27.61 -11.42
CA GLU A 632 17.69 28.46 -10.20
C GLU A 632 16.91 27.92 -8.98
N ASP A 633 15.86 27.10 -9.17
CA ASP A 633 15.00 26.56 -8.10
C ASP A 633 14.94 25.02 -8.06
N ALA A 634 15.87 24.31 -8.72
CA ALA A 634 15.77 22.86 -8.80
C ALA A 634 16.01 22.17 -7.44
N PRO A 635 15.22 21.12 -7.08
CA PRO A 635 15.32 20.44 -5.78
C PRO A 635 16.68 19.78 -5.49
N PHE A 636 17.50 19.57 -6.52
CA PHE A 636 18.81 18.93 -6.43
C PHE A 636 19.98 19.93 -6.31
N LEU A 637 19.72 21.24 -6.32
CA LEU A 637 20.75 22.27 -6.29
C LEU A 637 21.61 22.19 -5.01
N ASP A 638 21.05 21.77 -3.88
CA ASP A 638 21.78 21.59 -2.63
C ASP A 638 23.00 20.65 -2.78
N ARG A 639 22.85 19.56 -3.55
CA ARG A 639 23.95 18.64 -3.91
C ARG A 639 24.96 19.29 -4.84
N VAL A 640 24.48 20.07 -5.81
CA VAL A 640 25.34 20.79 -6.78
C VAL A 640 26.22 21.79 -6.04
N TYR A 641 25.65 22.62 -5.16
CA TYR A 641 26.39 23.56 -4.32
C TYR A 641 27.40 22.85 -3.40
N TYR A 642 27.03 21.72 -2.80
CA TYR A 642 27.97 20.95 -1.97
C TYR A 642 29.18 20.45 -2.78
N LYS A 643 28.95 19.93 -3.99
CA LYS A 643 30.02 19.51 -4.90
C LYS A 643 30.85 20.70 -5.39
N TRP A 644 30.24 21.88 -5.54
CA TRP A 644 30.93 23.12 -5.89
C TRP A 644 31.89 23.56 -4.80
N VAL A 645 31.49 23.48 -3.54
CA VAL A 645 32.38 23.71 -2.40
C VAL A 645 33.57 22.75 -2.45
N ILE A 646 33.34 21.46 -2.71
CA ILE A 646 34.40 20.45 -2.82
C ILE A 646 35.36 20.76 -3.98
N ALA A 647 34.82 21.03 -5.17
CA ALA A 647 35.62 21.32 -6.36
C ALA A 647 36.44 22.60 -6.18
N ALA A 648 35.83 23.68 -5.68
CA ALA A 648 36.51 24.94 -5.41
C ALA A 648 37.59 24.80 -4.32
N TYR A 649 37.33 24.04 -3.26
CA TYR A 649 38.32 23.75 -2.22
C TYR A 649 39.51 22.97 -2.77
N ARG A 650 39.27 21.91 -3.55
CA ARG A 650 40.33 21.10 -4.18
C ARG A 650 41.10 21.84 -5.27
N ALA A 651 40.45 22.77 -5.96
CA ALA A 651 41.10 23.69 -6.90
C ALA A 651 41.96 24.77 -6.21
N GLY A 652 41.90 24.89 -4.88
CA GLY A 652 42.58 25.95 -4.13
C GLY A 652 41.89 27.32 -4.21
N ARG A 653 40.68 27.41 -4.80
CA ARG A 653 39.85 28.61 -4.85
C ARG A 653 39.06 28.77 -3.55
N TYR A 654 39.78 28.94 -2.44
CA TYR A 654 39.18 29.04 -1.11
C TYR A 654 38.17 30.19 -0.94
N PRO A 655 38.34 31.38 -1.56
CA PRO A 655 37.33 32.44 -1.49
C PRO A 655 36.00 32.01 -2.13
N LEU A 656 36.06 31.38 -3.31
CA LEU A 656 34.88 30.85 -3.99
C LEU A 656 34.23 29.72 -3.19
N ALA A 657 35.03 28.82 -2.62
CA ALA A 657 34.53 27.74 -1.76
C ALA A 657 33.78 28.29 -0.54
N ARG A 658 34.26 29.39 0.05
CA ARG A 658 33.58 30.08 1.17
C ARG A 658 32.25 30.68 0.74
N GLU A 659 32.25 31.40 -0.37
CA GLU A 659 31.05 32.03 -0.91
C GLU A 659 29.95 30.99 -1.14
N LYS A 660 30.27 29.90 -1.86
CA LYS A 660 29.31 28.84 -2.18
C LYS A 660 28.89 28.01 -0.97
N LEU A 661 29.76 27.88 0.03
CA LEU A 661 29.38 27.27 1.31
C LEU A 661 28.33 28.11 2.03
N ASN A 662 28.52 29.44 2.10
CA ASN A 662 27.55 30.33 2.72
C ASN A 662 26.23 30.34 1.95
N GLU A 663 26.29 30.31 0.62
CA GLU A 663 25.11 30.24 -0.24
C GLU A 663 24.31 28.96 -0.01
N LEU A 664 24.97 27.80 0.09
CA LEU A 664 24.35 26.52 0.45
C LEU A 664 23.68 26.56 1.83
N LEU A 665 24.39 27.06 2.85
CA LEU A 665 23.87 27.14 4.22
C LEU A 665 22.72 28.15 4.36
N GLY A 666 22.71 29.20 3.53
CA GLY A 666 21.68 30.23 3.53
C GLY A 666 20.41 29.80 2.77
N ARG A 667 20.56 29.26 1.55
CA ARG A 667 19.42 28.83 0.71
C ARG A 667 18.83 27.50 1.17
N TYR A 668 19.65 26.57 1.69
CA TYR A 668 19.21 25.21 2.04
C TYR A 668 19.60 24.81 3.48
N PRO A 669 19.17 25.56 4.51
CA PRO A 669 19.65 25.38 5.89
C PRO A 669 19.32 24.01 6.51
N ASN A 670 18.26 23.35 6.03
CA ASN A 670 17.79 22.07 6.52
C ASN A 670 18.17 20.88 5.60
N SER A 671 19.00 21.11 4.57
CA SER A 671 19.43 20.02 3.69
C SER A 671 20.47 19.11 4.36
N PRO A 672 20.41 17.78 4.19
CA PRO A 672 21.48 16.87 4.60
C PRO A 672 22.86 17.21 4.01
N MET A 673 22.90 17.88 2.86
CA MET A 673 24.14 18.34 2.24
C MET A 673 24.72 19.57 2.95
N ALA A 674 23.85 20.46 3.46
CA ALA A 674 24.27 21.63 4.23
C ALA A 674 25.00 21.22 5.51
N ASP A 675 24.51 20.18 6.21
CA ASP A 675 25.19 19.66 7.40
C ASP A 675 26.56 19.07 7.09
N LYS A 676 26.69 18.29 6.01
CA LYS A 676 27.99 17.79 5.54
C LYS A 676 28.93 18.91 5.10
N ALA A 677 28.41 19.96 4.50
CA ALA A 677 29.19 21.10 4.03
C ALA A 677 29.82 21.90 5.17
N LYS A 678 29.21 21.93 6.37
CA LYS A 678 29.73 22.65 7.55
C LYS A 678 31.15 22.21 7.93
N GLU A 679 31.50 20.95 7.70
CA GLU A 679 32.85 20.41 7.96
C GLU A 679 33.94 21.12 7.15
N PHE A 680 33.61 21.63 5.96
CA PHE A 680 34.55 22.38 5.13
C PHE A 680 34.80 23.80 5.64
N GLY A 681 33.90 24.37 6.44
CA GLY A 681 34.02 25.74 6.97
C GLY A 681 35.34 25.98 7.70
N PRO A 682 35.67 25.24 8.77
CA PRO A 682 36.94 25.40 9.47
C PRO A 682 38.17 25.15 8.59
N MET A 683 38.08 24.22 7.63
CA MET A 683 39.18 23.89 6.72
C MET A 683 39.45 25.02 5.72
N ILE A 684 38.39 25.60 5.14
CA ILE A 684 38.47 26.75 4.25
C ILE A 684 39.00 27.98 5.03
N ASP A 685 38.56 28.20 6.27
CA ASP A 685 39.03 29.33 7.10
C ASP A 685 40.51 29.21 7.43
N LYS A 686 40.98 28.00 7.76
CA LYS A 686 42.41 27.74 8.00
C LYS A 686 43.27 28.00 6.76
N LYS A 687 42.76 27.69 5.57
CA LYS A 687 43.46 27.94 4.29
C LYS A 687 43.43 29.40 3.88
N LEU A 688 42.33 30.12 4.15
CA LEU A 688 42.21 31.56 3.95
C LEU A 688 43.07 32.36 4.94
N GLY A 689 43.11 31.94 6.21
CA GLY A 689 43.91 32.58 7.27
C GLY A 689 45.38 32.11 7.35
N GLY A 690 45.79 31.15 6.51
CA GLY A 690 47.16 30.61 6.44
C GLY A 690 48.03 31.22 5.34
N GLY A 691 47.48 32.10 4.49
CA GLY A 691 48.24 32.93 3.56
C GLY A 691 48.69 34.20 4.27
N GLY A 692 50.00 34.39 4.39
CA GLY A 692 50.61 35.44 5.20
C GLY A 692 50.12 36.85 4.90
N ALA A 693 50.27 37.69 5.93
CA ALA A 693 50.19 39.13 5.86
C ALA A 693 50.86 39.69 4.59
N ALA A 694 50.08 40.28 3.69
CA ALA A 694 50.53 41.34 2.80
C ALA A 694 49.33 42.14 2.27
N SER A 695 49.39 43.44 2.54
CA SER A 695 48.65 44.57 1.97
C SER A 695 47.12 44.61 2.12
N SER A 696 46.70 45.39 3.13
CA SER A 696 45.46 46.15 3.16
C SER A 696 45.23 46.91 1.84
N PRO A 697 44.00 46.96 1.28
CA PRO A 697 43.66 48.03 0.37
C PRO A 697 43.41 49.29 1.21
N ALA A 698 44.24 50.31 0.99
CA ALA A 698 43.99 51.66 1.48
C ALA A 698 42.69 52.21 0.84
N PRO A 699 41.94 53.09 1.53
CA PRO A 699 40.80 53.75 0.92
C PRO A 699 41.30 54.77 -0.11
N ALA A 700 40.97 54.57 -1.38
CA ALA A 700 41.17 55.59 -2.39
C ALA A 700 40.18 56.73 -2.14
N VAL A 701 40.75 57.86 -1.76
CA VAL A 701 40.11 59.17 -1.65
C VAL A 701 39.66 59.58 -3.06
N ASP A 702 38.37 59.80 -3.23
CA ASP A 702 37.82 60.47 -4.40
C ASP A 702 37.99 61.98 -4.21
N ALA A 703 38.87 62.58 -5.01
CA ALA A 703 39.04 64.02 -5.11
C ALA A 703 39.53 64.37 -6.52
N GLY A 704 38.69 65.12 -7.24
CA GLY A 704 39.14 66.09 -8.23
C GLY A 704 38.87 65.66 -9.66
N GLY A 705 37.90 66.33 -10.27
CA GLY A 705 37.54 66.12 -11.66
C GLY A 705 38.52 66.73 -12.66
N ASP A 706 38.28 66.41 -13.92
CA ASP A 706 38.31 67.39 -14.99
C ASP A 706 37.44 66.88 -16.16
N GLN A 707 36.58 67.79 -16.62
CA GLN A 707 35.67 67.80 -17.79
C GLN A 707 34.30 67.10 -17.71
#